data_AF-A0A1Y2I4F7-F1
#
_entry.id   AF-A0A1Y2I4F7-F1
#
_cell.length_a   1.000
_cell.length_b   1.000
_cell.length_c   1.000
_cell.angle_alpha   90.00
_cell.angle_beta   90.00
_cell.angle_gamma   90.00
#
_symmetry.space_group_name_H-M   'P 1'
#
loop_
_entity.id
_entity.type
_entity.pdbx_description
1 polymer ?
#
loop_
_entity_poly.entity_id
_entity_poly.type
_entity_poly.pdbx_seq_one_letter_code
_entity_poly.pdbx_strand_id
1 'polypeptide(L)'
;MDSCSSDSPPRPTAIARSSSTQSAFSILATEILVDIISLAHPRSQTAVATSFAIGRGPAGQSNRHRIDRHWRQHLIFQAPLVRQVTHELDGLGHWYPKSKQLDARITYFFKSRLPAPGESSEPASCIAPIFDWLFDTRGPFIRNVQAPMAGQNVFGEEWLLRWTFLPDAFQLVIYFLRGGQVELFKRSLAHLARVLPEMPSDLQPFSYWCQLGLDRVNMRAMFASEITVNDQPMSFPTFLYLLALVDWLPAALSALEAIFPSTSARFISKLRDWSFPNDCMMSMTLSLCEDPARVISTLDWLLDGGYVFDHDVHPFFARYTGWYTVFTAVFFKYDLPRIASFDKSIVQTELGYHLVTWALGGERSLLPLAFENGLIGGIMSQGVLGELLYKAIRESNEWLQDKVVCCAETPEELQAIVDEALTVLNTQECTQLASHELDPLFNPLVERSIDLTDFILEHASKWDQCVFETMLAHTRLANHIDFSRILNHWLGIFASNQSLPAAIAATFIPLLQRTIDSNSLCVTDLGTTPTLVAFAACLHQLAFTNQFYLLPQFRPLLISLGGAARSGGKSLDSLPLLLRGQLREVVAAASTRWDTVRDPDASTCQESPVASQAALDPRFAFDQVYALDPGFAKAAISWSANPPCTYIWALFDANEMASKVKPDMAIRALHQAINRDCGQEDFVTILERLPAQMRREVLARVLANARGKSKALLAAVAQVDGECCEMAVNEDVQSLEENDDEACIDLLL
;
A
#
# COMPACT_ATOMS: atom_id res chain seq x y z
N MET A 1 -16.53 -24.07 -66.81
CA MET A 1 -16.28 -25.02 -65.71
C MET A 1 -17.39 -24.83 -64.70
N ASP A 2 -18.65 -25.12 -65.05
CA ASP A 2 -19.24 -26.46 -65.18
C ASP A 2 -19.11 -27.21 -63.85
N SER A 3 -20.15 -27.67 -63.17
CA SER A 3 -21.34 -28.34 -63.68
C SER A 3 -22.40 -28.55 -62.58
N CYS A 4 -23.64 -28.71 -63.02
CA CYS A 4 -24.84 -29.07 -62.26
C CYS A 4 -24.87 -30.55 -61.81
N SER A 5 -25.66 -30.85 -60.77
CA SER A 5 -26.58 -32.00 -60.67
C SER A 5 -27.45 -31.80 -59.42
N SER A 6 -28.73 -31.44 -59.57
CA SER A 6 -29.91 -32.29 -59.79
C SER A 6 -30.31 -33.11 -58.56
N ASP A 7 -31.40 -32.72 -57.89
CA ASP A 7 -32.36 -33.69 -57.38
C ASP A 7 -33.77 -33.10 -57.19
N SER A 8 -34.73 -33.98 -57.36
CA SER A 8 -36.14 -33.77 -57.72
C SER A 8 -37.03 -33.34 -56.53
N PRO A 9 -38.25 -32.81 -56.75
CA PRO A 9 -39.12 -32.34 -55.68
C PRO A 9 -39.96 -33.49 -55.10
N PRO A 10 -40.10 -33.63 -53.76
CA PRO A 10 -41.10 -34.52 -53.20
C PRO A 10 -42.47 -33.81 -53.12
N ARG A 11 -43.51 -34.56 -53.49
CA ARG A 11 -44.93 -34.24 -53.33
C ARG A 11 -45.33 -34.03 -51.86
N PRO A 12 -46.44 -33.30 -51.59
CA PRO A 12 -46.85 -32.91 -50.25
C PRO A 12 -47.68 -34.00 -49.57
N THR A 13 -47.22 -34.46 -48.41
CA THR A 13 -48.08 -35.14 -47.41
C THR A 13 -47.48 -34.98 -46.03
N ALA A 14 -48.00 -34.01 -45.27
CA ALA A 14 -48.37 -34.17 -43.87
C ALA A 14 -48.94 -32.83 -43.39
N ILE A 15 -50.22 -32.84 -42.99
CA ILE A 15 -50.82 -31.79 -42.18
C ILE A 15 -50.02 -31.74 -40.88
N ALA A 16 -49.08 -30.80 -40.77
CA ALA A 16 -48.47 -30.44 -39.51
C ALA A 16 -49.59 -29.83 -38.66
N ARG A 17 -50.10 -30.60 -37.70
CA ARG A 17 -50.80 -30.02 -36.56
C ARG A 17 -49.84 -29.03 -35.93
N SER A 18 -50.10 -27.74 -36.11
CA SER A 18 -49.48 -26.68 -35.33
C SER A 18 -49.90 -26.88 -33.87
N SER A 19 -49.21 -27.75 -33.14
CA SER A 19 -49.17 -27.63 -31.70
C SER A 19 -48.42 -26.32 -31.45
N SER A 20 -49.16 -25.23 -31.29
CA SER A 20 -48.62 -23.99 -30.76
C SER A 20 -47.95 -24.34 -29.44
N THR A 21 -46.64 -24.50 -29.45
CA THR A 21 -45.84 -24.61 -28.24
C THR A 21 -46.06 -23.30 -27.50
N GLN A 22 -47.00 -23.32 -26.54
CA GLN A 22 -47.19 -22.25 -25.57
C GLN A 22 -45.82 -22.03 -24.93
N SER A 23 -45.15 -20.93 -25.29
CA SER A 23 -43.89 -20.57 -24.64
C SER A 23 -44.19 -20.36 -23.16
N ALA A 24 -43.21 -20.61 -22.28
CA ALA A 24 -43.38 -20.38 -20.84
C ALA A 24 -43.87 -18.93 -20.54
N PHE A 25 -43.59 -17.98 -21.44
CA PHE A 25 -44.03 -16.60 -21.36
C PHE A 25 -45.52 -16.38 -21.69
N SER A 26 -46.16 -17.28 -22.46
CA SER A 26 -47.60 -17.20 -22.74
C SER A 26 -48.49 -17.45 -21.51
N ILE A 27 -47.98 -18.17 -20.51
CA ILE A 27 -48.67 -18.46 -19.24
C ILE A 27 -48.35 -17.41 -18.18
N LEU A 28 -47.17 -16.77 -18.27
CA LEU A 28 -46.68 -15.75 -17.33
C LEU A 28 -47.70 -14.60 -17.16
N ALA A 29 -48.35 -14.18 -18.25
CA ALA A 29 -49.33 -13.11 -18.18
C ALA A 29 -50.57 -13.49 -17.35
N THR A 30 -51.11 -14.69 -17.55
CA THR A 30 -52.24 -15.19 -16.78
C THR A 30 -51.86 -15.41 -15.31
N GLU A 31 -50.65 -15.88 -15.05
CA GLU A 31 -50.15 -16.12 -13.68
C GLU A 31 -49.92 -14.80 -12.91
N ILE A 32 -49.32 -13.79 -13.57
CA ILE A 32 -49.16 -12.45 -13.00
C ILE A 32 -50.54 -11.84 -12.71
N LEU A 33 -51.51 -11.96 -13.62
CA LEU A 33 -52.87 -11.43 -13.42
C LEU A 33 -53.60 -12.08 -12.24
N VAL A 34 -53.54 -13.42 -12.11
CA VAL A 34 -54.16 -14.15 -10.98
C VAL A 34 -53.53 -13.77 -9.65
N ASP A 35 -52.20 -13.62 -9.61
CA ASP A 35 -51.46 -13.19 -8.42
C ASP A 35 -51.80 -11.74 -8.04
N ILE A 36 -51.93 -10.83 -9.01
CA ILE A 36 -52.34 -9.44 -8.79
C ILE A 36 -53.79 -9.32 -8.31
N ILE A 37 -54.72 -10.08 -8.90
CA ILE A 37 -56.12 -10.14 -8.43
C ILE A 37 -56.16 -10.63 -6.98
N SER A 38 -55.28 -11.57 -6.62
CA SER A 38 -55.15 -12.07 -5.25
C SER A 38 -54.59 -11.02 -4.28
N LEU A 39 -53.68 -10.15 -4.74
CA LEU A 39 -53.17 -9.00 -3.97
C LEU A 39 -54.25 -7.91 -3.78
N ALA A 40 -55.02 -7.61 -4.83
CA ALA A 40 -56.05 -6.57 -4.81
C ALA A 40 -57.32 -6.97 -4.04
N HIS A 41 -57.61 -8.27 -3.94
CA HIS A 41 -58.74 -8.81 -3.20
C HIS A 41 -58.30 -10.01 -2.34
N PRO A 42 -57.76 -9.76 -1.13
CA PRO A 42 -57.39 -10.81 -0.20
C PRO A 42 -58.65 -11.45 0.43
N ARG A 43 -59.40 -12.21 -0.36
CA ARG A 43 -60.42 -13.15 0.11
C ARG A 43 -59.83 -14.55 0.08
N SER A 44 -60.19 -15.42 1.02
CA SER A 44 -59.68 -16.81 1.10
C SER A 44 -59.83 -17.64 -0.20
N GLN A 45 -60.68 -17.21 -1.12
CA GLN A 45 -61.00 -17.92 -2.36
C GLN A 45 -60.07 -17.60 -3.55
N THR A 46 -59.36 -16.46 -3.56
CA THR A 46 -58.42 -16.11 -4.65
C THR A 46 -57.13 -16.94 -4.58
N ALA A 47 -56.63 -17.23 -3.37
CA ALA A 47 -55.52 -18.17 -3.13
C ALA A 47 -55.82 -19.61 -3.65
N VAL A 48 -57.09 -20.01 -3.64
CA VAL A 48 -57.55 -21.31 -4.17
C VAL A 48 -57.50 -21.33 -5.70
N ALA A 49 -57.82 -20.21 -6.37
CA ALA A 49 -57.75 -20.09 -7.82
C ALA A 49 -56.30 -20.15 -8.35
N THR A 50 -55.35 -19.54 -7.63
CA THR A 50 -53.91 -19.63 -7.93
C THR A 50 -53.39 -21.05 -7.79
N SER A 51 -53.82 -21.76 -6.73
CA SER A 51 -53.50 -23.18 -6.52
C SER A 51 -54.05 -24.07 -7.64
N PHE A 52 -55.22 -23.72 -8.19
CA PHE A 52 -55.86 -24.45 -9.30
C PHE A 52 -55.16 -24.21 -10.66
N ALA A 53 -54.68 -22.99 -10.91
CA ALA A 53 -53.88 -22.67 -12.10
C ALA A 53 -52.51 -23.40 -12.10
N ILE A 54 -51.87 -23.49 -10.93
CA ILE A 54 -50.61 -24.24 -10.72
C ILE A 54 -50.80 -25.74 -10.99
N GLY A 55 -51.97 -26.30 -10.69
CA GLY A 55 -52.31 -27.70 -10.94
C GLY A 55 -52.42 -28.08 -12.42
N ARG A 56 -52.65 -27.13 -13.33
CA ARG A 56 -52.85 -27.38 -14.77
C ARG A 56 -51.64 -27.13 -15.68
N GLY A 57 -50.51 -26.69 -15.15
CA GLY A 57 -49.27 -26.59 -15.93
C GLY A 57 -48.89 -27.95 -16.56
N PRO A 58 -48.34 -27.95 -17.80
CA PRO A 58 -48.02 -29.18 -18.52
C PRO A 58 -47.12 -30.10 -17.69
N ALA A 59 -47.37 -31.40 -17.77
CA ALA A 59 -46.88 -32.45 -16.88
C ALA A 59 -45.35 -32.74 -16.92
N GLY A 60 -44.51 -31.70 -17.07
CA GLY A 60 -43.05 -31.80 -17.15
C GLY A 60 -42.26 -30.68 -16.44
N GLN A 61 -42.90 -29.67 -15.82
CA GLN A 61 -42.15 -28.69 -15.01
C GLN A 61 -41.77 -29.30 -13.64
N SER A 62 -40.49 -29.18 -13.28
CA SER A 62 -39.94 -29.80 -12.06
C SER A 62 -40.70 -29.35 -10.81
N ASN A 63 -40.96 -30.29 -9.88
CA ASN A 63 -41.59 -30.01 -8.58
C ASN A 63 -40.90 -28.89 -7.81
N ARG A 64 -39.61 -28.65 -8.05
CA ARG A 64 -38.82 -27.58 -7.43
C ARG A 64 -39.33 -26.19 -7.79
N HIS A 65 -39.71 -25.95 -9.06
CA HIS A 65 -40.30 -24.67 -9.46
C HIS A 65 -41.70 -24.47 -8.88
N ARG A 66 -42.50 -25.54 -8.79
CA ARG A 66 -43.82 -25.49 -8.16
C ARG A 66 -43.76 -25.20 -6.66
N ILE A 67 -42.81 -25.84 -5.95
CA ILE A 67 -42.60 -25.65 -4.51
C ILE A 67 -42.03 -24.27 -4.23
N ASP A 68 -41.00 -23.81 -4.95
CA ASP A 68 -40.44 -22.45 -4.80
C ASP A 68 -41.50 -21.38 -5.08
N ARG A 69 -42.33 -21.59 -6.12
CA ARG A 69 -43.47 -20.73 -6.44
C ARG A 69 -44.52 -20.69 -5.33
N HIS A 70 -44.90 -21.84 -4.78
CA HIS A 70 -45.87 -21.93 -3.72
C HIS A 70 -45.35 -21.29 -2.41
N TRP A 71 -44.07 -21.50 -2.10
CA TRP A 71 -43.38 -20.89 -0.95
C TRP A 71 -43.28 -19.37 -1.06
N ARG A 72 -42.90 -18.84 -2.23
CA ARG A 72 -42.83 -17.39 -2.47
C ARG A 72 -44.20 -16.72 -2.45
N GLN A 73 -45.24 -17.36 -3.00
CA GLN A 73 -46.61 -16.88 -2.88
C GLN A 73 -47.05 -16.88 -1.41
N HIS A 74 -46.77 -17.93 -0.65
CA HIS A 74 -47.09 -17.97 0.79
C HIS A 74 -46.38 -16.84 1.56
N LEU A 75 -45.11 -16.57 1.27
CA LEU A 75 -44.34 -15.45 1.82
C LEU A 75 -44.92 -14.08 1.45
N ILE A 76 -45.35 -13.88 0.20
CA ILE A 76 -45.90 -12.60 -0.27
C ILE A 76 -47.31 -12.35 0.29
N PHE A 77 -48.13 -13.40 0.44
CA PHE A 77 -49.53 -13.29 0.82
C PHE A 77 -49.80 -13.47 2.33
N GLN A 78 -48.92 -14.14 3.09
CA GLN A 78 -49.08 -14.35 4.54
C GLN A 78 -48.05 -13.59 5.41
N ALA A 79 -47.04 -12.93 4.84
CA ALA A 79 -46.19 -12.04 5.64
C ALA A 79 -47.00 -10.84 6.16
N PRO A 80 -46.74 -10.38 7.41
CA PRO A 80 -47.37 -9.17 7.96
C PRO A 80 -47.27 -7.99 6.98
N LEU A 81 -48.30 -7.13 7.00
CA LEU A 81 -48.68 -6.15 5.96
C LEU A 81 -47.54 -5.29 5.40
N VAL A 82 -46.51 -5.04 6.19
CA VAL A 82 -45.24 -4.44 5.78
C VAL A 82 -44.16 -5.24 6.48
N ARG A 83 -43.30 -5.96 5.74
CA ARG A 83 -41.96 -6.21 6.28
C ARG A 83 -41.30 -4.85 6.28
N GLN A 84 -41.33 -4.17 7.42
CA GLN A 84 -40.41 -3.07 7.65
C GLN A 84 -39.04 -3.74 7.62
N VAL A 85 -38.41 -3.71 6.46
CA VAL A 85 -37.01 -4.10 6.37
C VAL A 85 -36.26 -2.91 6.97
N THR A 86 -36.22 -2.87 8.30
CA THR A 86 -35.18 -2.16 9.00
C THR A 86 -33.90 -2.90 8.64
N HIS A 87 -33.25 -2.48 7.57
CA HIS A 87 -31.82 -2.63 7.51
C HIS A 87 -31.31 -1.78 8.68
N GLU A 88 -31.02 -2.44 9.81
CA GLU A 88 -30.10 -1.90 10.80
C GLU A 88 -28.77 -1.79 10.04
N LEU A 89 -28.57 -0.64 9.41
CA LEU A 89 -27.27 -0.24 8.91
C LEU A 89 -26.45 0.12 10.15
N ASP A 90 -26.03 -0.91 10.90
CA ASP A 90 -25.12 -0.77 12.02
C ASP A 90 -23.85 -0.06 11.51
N GLY A 91 -23.67 1.20 11.92
CA GLY A 91 -22.47 1.99 11.60
C GLY A 91 -22.74 3.31 10.87
N LEU A 92 -23.87 3.48 10.17
CA LEU A 92 -24.26 4.78 9.61
C LEU A 92 -25.14 5.49 10.65
N GLY A 93 -24.48 6.12 11.63
CA GLY A 93 -25.06 6.67 12.86
C GLY A 93 -26.30 7.56 12.68
N HIS A 94 -26.89 7.91 13.82
CA HIS A 94 -28.06 8.74 14.19
C HIS A 94 -28.71 9.74 13.19
N TRP A 95 -28.11 10.03 12.05
CA TRP A 95 -28.54 10.89 10.95
C TRP A 95 -29.70 10.32 10.11
N TYR A 96 -29.94 9.00 10.18
CA TYR A 96 -31.14 8.40 9.61
C TYR A 96 -32.18 8.17 10.71
N PRO A 97 -33.29 8.93 10.76
CA PRO A 97 -34.44 8.53 11.56
C PRO A 97 -35.05 7.30 10.91
N LYS A 98 -34.56 6.09 11.24
CA LYS A 98 -35.08 4.77 10.84
C LYS A 98 -35.88 4.85 9.53
N SER A 99 -35.28 5.31 8.43
CA SER A 99 -36.05 5.52 7.20
C SER A 99 -36.35 4.13 6.64
N LYS A 100 -37.52 3.62 6.99
CA LYS A 100 -37.98 2.30 6.57
C LYS A 100 -38.19 2.41 5.07
N GLN A 101 -37.43 1.63 4.30
CA GLN A 101 -37.74 1.47 2.90
C GLN A 101 -39.14 0.89 2.80
N LEU A 102 -40.01 1.59 2.09
CA LEU A 102 -41.33 1.08 1.78
C LEU A 102 -41.16 0.15 0.60
N ASP A 103 -41.14 -1.16 0.82
CA ASP A 103 -41.20 -2.12 -0.28
C ASP A 103 -42.67 -2.44 -0.56
N ALA A 104 -43.18 -1.91 -1.67
CA ALA A 104 -44.49 -2.28 -2.19
C ALA A 104 -44.50 -3.78 -2.53
N ARG A 105 -45.55 -4.48 -2.08
CA ARG A 105 -45.76 -5.91 -2.37
C ARG A 105 -45.75 -6.18 -3.87
N ILE A 106 -46.37 -5.29 -4.65
CA ILE A 106 -46.46 -5.44 -6.09
C ILE A 106 -45.10 -5.26 -6.76
N THR A 107 -44.29 -4.31 -6.29
CA THR A 107 -42.95 -4.07 -6.81
C THR A 107 -42.03 -5.24 -6.52
N TYR A 108 -42.04 -5.77 -5.29
CA TYR A 108 -41.30 -6.99 -4.95
C TYR A 108 -41.74 -8.18 -5.81
N PHE A 109 -43.06 -8.33 -6.00
CA PHE A 109 -43.62 -9.37 -6.85
C PHE A 109 -43.13 -9.25 -8.30
N PHE A 110 -43.24 -8.07 -8.92
CA PHE A 110 -42.76 -7.83 -10.28
C PHE A 110 -41.24 -8.02 -10.38
N LYS A 111 -40.46 -7.50 -9.42
CA LYS A 111 -39.00 -7.74 -9.30
C LYS A 111 -38.65 -9.24 -9.34
N SER A 112 -39.49 -10.10 -8.76
CA SER A 112 -39.26 -11.55 -8.70
C SER A 112 -39.69 -12.33 -9.95
N ARG A 113 -40.48 -11.69 -10.84
CA ARG A 113 -41.14 -12.36 -11.98
C ARG A 113 -40.71 -11.82 -13.34
N LEU A 114 -40.27 -10.57 -13.37
CA LEU A 114 -39.76 -9.94 -14.58
C LEU A 114 -38.30 -10.34 -14.75
N PRO A 115 -37.89 -10.78 -15.95
CA PRO A 115 -36.50 -11.07 -16.21
C PRO A 115 -35.65 -9.81 -16.02
N ALA A 116 -34.37 -10.02 -15.72
CA ALA A 116 -33.46 -8.90 -15.56
C ALA A 116 -33.38 -8.10 -16.88
N PRO A 117 -33.09 -6.78 -16.80
CA PRO A 117 -32.88 -5.96 -17.98
C PRO A 117 -31.84 -6.63 -18.91
N GLY A 118 -32.21 -6.87 -20.18
CA GLY A 118 -31.31 -7.46 -21.19
C GLY A 118 -31.50 -8.95 -21.49
N GLU A 119 -32.29 -9.71 -20.71
CA GLU A 119 -32.40 -11.17 -20.90
C GLU A 119 -33.47 -11.63 -21.91
N SER A 120 -34.45 -10.80 -22.30
CA SER A 120 -35.34 -11.02 -23.47
C SER A 120 -36.24 -9.80 -23.75
N SER A 121 -36.58 -9.54 -25.02
CA SER A 121 -37.48 -8.45 -25.44
C SER A 121 -38.98 -8.84 -25.47
N GLU A 122 -39.29 -10.14 -25.44
CA GLU A 122 -40.67 -10.68 -25.42
C GLU A 122 -41.52 -10.43 -24.14
N PRO A 123 -40.97 -10.21 -22.92
CA PRO A 123 -41.79 -10.10 -21.71
C PRO A 123 -42.69 -8.86 -21.70
N ALA A 124 -42.24 -7.74 -22.27
CA ALA A 124 -42.95 -6.46 -22.18
C ALA A 124 -44.32 -6.50 -22.88
N SER A 125 -44.44 -7.21 -24.00
CA SER A 125 -45.70 -7.34 -24.75
C SER A 125 -46.72 -8.22 -24.03
N CYS A 126 -46.27 -9.25 -23.32
CA CYS A 126 -47.15 -10.18 -22.58
C CYS A 126 -47.73 -9.55 -21.31
N ILE A 127 -47.02 -8.60 -20.71
CA ILE A 127 -47.40 -8.01 -19.42
C ILE A 127 -48.11 -6.68 -19.59
N ALA A 128 -47.91 -6.00 -20.73
CA ALA A 128 -48.65 -4.79 -21.09
C ALA A 128 -50.17 -4.88 -20.88
N PRO A 129 -50.90 -5.95 -21.30
CA PRO A 129 -52.34 -6.05 -21.07
C PRO A 129 -52.73 -6.11 -19.59
N ILE A 130 -51.85 -6.64 -18.75
CA ILE A 130 -52.07 -6.71 -17.30
C ILE A 130 -51.87 -5.35 -16.67
N PHE A 131 -50.87 -4.60 -17.13
CA PHE A 131 -50.72 -3.20 -16.74
C PHE A 131 -51.90 -2.37 -17.20
N ASP A 132 -52.31 -2.52 -18.46
CA ASP A 132 -53.48 -1.83 -18.98
C ASP A 132 -54.72 -2.17 -18.14
N TRP A 133 -54.95 -3.44 -17.78
CA TRP A 133 -56.04 -3.85 -16.89
C TRP A 133 -55.90 -3.33 -15.46
N LEU A 134 -54.70 -3.45 -14.88
CA LEU A 134 -54.39 -3.02 -13.52
C LEU A 134 -54.80 -1.57 -13.36
N PHE A 135 -54.36 -0.77 -14.31
CA PHE A 135 -54.49 0.65 -14.31
C PHE A 135 -55.81 1.14 -14.95
N ASP A 136 -56.51 0.35 -15.78
CA ASP A 136 -57.78 0.74 -16.43
C ASP A 136 -58.77 1.43 -15.46
N THR A 137 -59.62 2.30 -16.00
CA THR A 137 -60.77 2.94 -15.33
C THR A 137 -61.65 1.95 -14.56
N ARG A 138 -61.65 0.68 -14.99
CA ARG A 138 -62.37 -0.43 -14.35
C ARG A 138 -61.45 -1.38 -13.58
N GLY A 139 -60.15 -1.16 -13.61
CA GLY A 139 -59.11 -1.90 -12.93
C GLY A 139 -59.15 -1.72 -11.41
N PRO A 140 -58.48 -2.61 -10.66
CA PRO A 140 -58.45 -2.57 -9.19
C PRO A 140 -57.87 -1.25 -8.65
N PHE A 141 -57.03 -0.59 -9.42
CA PHE A 141 -56.34 0.64 -9.07
C PHE A 141 -57.28 1.86 -8.98
N ILE A 142 -58.13 2.09 -9.99
CA ILE A 142 -59.04 3.25 -9.99
C ILE A 142 -60.23 3.06 -9.03
N ARG A 143 -60.72 1.82 -8.85
CA ARG A 143 -61.83 1.53 -7.92
C ARG A 143 -61.52 1.92 -6.47
N ASN A 144 -60.26 1.83 -6.05
CA ASN A 144 -59.83 2.15 -4.69
C ASN A 144 -59.55 3.65 -4.49
N VAL A 145 -59.23 4.39 -5.55
CA VAL A 145 -59.03 5.87 -5.50
C VAL A 145 -60.36 6.61 -5.41
N GLN A 146 -61.41 6.11 -6.06
CA GLN A 146 -62.72 6.77 -6.11
C GLN A 146 -63.56 6.58 -4.83
N ALA A 147 -63.08 5.80 -3.85
CA ALA A 147 -63.68 5.81 -2.52
C ALA A 147 -63.37 7.18 -1.87
N PRO A 148 -64.37 7.93 -1.38
CA PRO A 148 -64.19 9.34 -1.02
C PRO A 148 -63.22 9.48 0.17
N MET A 149 -61.97 9.84 -0.13
CA MET A 149 -61.00 10.37 0.83
C MET A 149 -61.11 11.91 0.89
N ALA A 150 -62.35 12.42 0.94
CA ALA A 150 -62.58 13.86 1.04
C ALA A 150 -62.22 14.32 2.46
N GLY A 151 -61.04 14.92 2.62
CA GLY A 151 -60.65 15.67 3.82
C GLY A 151 -59.59 15.04 4.72
N GLN A 152 -59.01 13.89 4.37
CA GLN A 152 -57.85 13.33 5.09
C GLN A 152 -56.57 13.55 4.27
N ASN A 153 -55.53 14.06 4.93
CA ASN A 153 -54.19 14.18 4.37
C ASN A 153 -53.77 12.80 3.83
N VAL A 154 -53.63 12.68 2.51
CA VAL A 154 -53.30 11.42 1.79
C VAL A 154 -51.97 10.82 2.28
N PHE A 155 -51.19 11.56 3.07
CA PHE A 155 -49.84 11.25 3.52
C PHE A 155 -49.63 11.13 5.06
N GLY A 156 -50.67 10.99 5.91
CA GLY A 156 -50.49 10.79 7.38
C GLY A 156 -50.23 9.35 7.86
N GLU A 157 -49.29 9.11 8.80
CA GLU A 157 -48.71 7.82 9.26
C GLU A 157 -49.60 6.54 9.25
N GLU A 158 -50.92 6.62 9.45
CA GLU A 158 -51.85 5.49 9.36
C GLU A 158 -51.94 4.83 7.96
N TRP A 159 -51.52 5.49 6.88
CA TRP A 159 -51.51 4.93 5.52
C TRP A 159 -50.48 3.80 5.34
N LEU A 160 -49.47 3.72 6.21
CA LEU A 160 -48.40 2.72 6.13
C LEU A 160 -48.87 1.28 6.45
N LEU A 161 -50.03 1.10 7.09
CA LEU A 161 -50.49 -0.23 7.57
C LEU A 161 -51.53 -0.90 6.64
N ARG A 162 -52.01 -0.20 5.61
CA ARG A 162 -52.97 -0.72 4.63
C ARG A 162 -52.31 -0.79 3.26
N TRP A 163 -52.75 -1.72 2.43
CA TRP A 163 -52.32 -1.74 1.02
C TRP A 163 -52.77 -0.42 0.38
N THR A 164 -51.82 0.51 0.20
CA THR A 164 -52.09 1.84 -0.34
C THR A 164 -51.71 1.83 -1.80
N PHE A 165 -52.74 2.00 -2.63
CA PHE A 165 -52.63 1.92 -4.07
C PHE A 165 -51.60 2.90 -4.66
N LEU A 166 -51.47 4.07 -4.04
CA LEU A 166 -50.73 5.19 -4.60
C LEU A 166 -49.19 5.00 -4.53
N PRO A 167 -48.58 4.63 -3.39
CA PRO A 167 -47.16 4.27 -3.33
C PRO A 167 -46.76 3.14 -4.28
N ASP A 168 -47.58 2.08 -4.36
CA ASP A 168 -47.34 0.93 -5.23
C ASP A 168 -47.26 1.35 -6.72
N ALA A 169 -48.14 2.24 -7.17
CA ALA A 169 -48.11 2.77 -8.54
C ALA A 169 -46.85 3.60 -8.84
N PHE A 170 -46.45 4.46 -7.91
CA PHE A 170 -45.22 5.26 -8.05
C PHE A 170 -43.96 4.38 -8.08
N GLN A 171 -43.86 3.41 -7.17
CA GLN A 171 -42.72 2.48 -7.11
C GLN A 171 -42.61 1.60 -8.35
N LEU A 172 -43.74 1.21 -8.93
CA LEU A 172 -43.76 0.43 -10.15
C LEU A 172 -43.24 1.23 -11.36
N VAL A 173 -43.63 2.50 -11.47
CA VAL A 173 -43.09 3.43 -12.47
C VAL A 173 -41.57 3.59 -12.29
N ILE A 174 -41.12 3.81 -11.05
CA ILE A 174 -39.70 3.91 -10.72
C ILE A 174 -38.96 2.61 -11.07
N TYR A 175 -39.55 1.45 -10.77
CA TYR A 175 -38.97 0.16 -11.10
C TYR A 175 -38.78 -0.01 -12.61
N PHE A 176 -39.75 0.37 -13.44
CA PHE A 176 -39.58 0.29 -14.90
C PHE A 176 -38.57 1.26 -15.45
N LEU A 177 -38.50 2.47 -14.90
CA LEU A 177 -37.45 3.44 -15.23
C LEU A 177 -36.08 2.81 -14.98
N ARG A 178 -35.84 2.36 -13.75
CA ARG A 178 -34.51 1.85 -13.33
C ARG A 178 -34.18 0.48 -13.94
N GLY A 179 -35.20 -0.29 -14.31
CA GLY A 179 -35.05 -1.54 -15.06
C GLY A 179 -34.83 -1.32 -16.57
N GLY A 180 -34.75 -0.08 -17.06
CA GLY A 180 -34.59 0.21 -18.48
C GLY A 180 -35.77 -0.27 -19.36
N GLN A 181 -36.92 -0.57 -18.76
CA GLN A 181 -38.11 -1.06 -19.46
C GLN A 181 -38.93 0.13 -19.98
N VAL A 182 -38.35 0.89 -20.91
CA VAL A 182 -38.84 2.22 -21.35
C VAL A 182 -40.31 2.20 -21.80
N GLU A 183 -40.73 1.17 -22.52
CA GLU A 183 -42.13 1.07 -23.00
C GLU A 183 -43.12 0.87 -21.84
N LEU A 184 -42.78 0.02 -20.86
CA LEU A 184 -43.61 -0.19 -19.67
C LEU A 184 -43.61 1.05 -18.79
N PHE A 185 -42.45 1.69 -18.62
CA PHE A 185 -42.32 2.97 -17.95
C PHE A 185 -43.23 4.04 -18.58
N LYS A 186 -43.13 4.25 -19.89
CA LYS A 186 -43.91 5.24 -20.64
C LYS A 186 -45.42 5.00 -20.50
N ARG A 187 -45.86 3.74 -20.64
CA ARG A 187 -47.28 3.38 -20.51
C ARG A 187 -47.79 3.59 -19.10
N SER A 188 -47.09 3.07 -18.09
CA SER A 188 -47.47 3.23 -16.68
C SER A 188 -47.47 4.69 -16.24
N LEU A 189 -46.50 5.49 -16.69
CA LEU A 189 -46.41 6.91 -16.36
C LEU A 189 -47.50 7.74 -17.03
N ALA A 190 -47.75 7.54 -18.33
CA ALA A 190 -48.82 8.24 -19.05
C ALA A 190 -50.19 7.90 -18.46
N HIS A 191 -50.36 6.65 -18.05
CA HIS A 191 -51.54 6.24 -17.33
C HIS A 191 -51.67 6.98 -15.99
N LEU A 192 -50.62 6.94 -15.16
CA LEU A 192 -50.64 7.56 -13.83
C LEU A 192 -50.94 9.06 -13.93
N ALA A 193 -50.38 9.75 -14.92
CA ALA A 193 -50.66 11.16 -15.23
C ALA A 193 -52.14 11.42 -15.57
N ARG A 194 -52.81 10.47 -16.24
CA ARG A 194 -54.24 10.58 -16.56
C ARG A 194 -55.14 10.37 -15.34
N VAL A 195 -54.76 9.48 -14.43
CA VAL A 195 -55.53 9.20 -13.21
C VAL A 195 -55.32 10.26 -12.15
N LEU A 196 -54.11 10.81 -12.09
CA LEU A 196 -53.68 11.83 -11.14
C LEU A 196 -53.22 13.07 -11.92
N PRO A 197 -54.17 13.84 -12.49
CA PRO A 197 -53.83 15.00 -13.31
C PRO A 197 -53.05 16.08 -12.54
N GLU A 198 -53.19 16.11 -11.21
CA GLU A 198 -52.48 17.06 -10.33
C GLU A 198 -51.04 16.60 -9.98
N MET A 199 -50.67 15.34 -10.25
CA MET A 199 -49.35 14.77 -9.93
C MET A 199 -48.14 15.60 -10.44
N PRO A 200 -48.17 16.24 -11.63
CA PRO A 200 -47.06 17.09 -12.06
C PRO A 200 -46.89 18.37 -11.25
N SER A 201 -47.92 18.78 -10.51
CA SER A 201 -47.92 20.00 -9.68
C SER A 201 -47.89 19.70 -8.19
N ASP A 202 -48.22 18.48 -7.77
CA ASP A 202 -48.16 18.05 -6.38
C ASP A 202 -46.71 17.97 -5.91
N LEU A 203 -46.36 18.73 -4.86
CA LEU A 203 -45.01 18.83 -4.33
C LEU A 203 -44.91 18.03 -3.04
N GLN A 204 -44.06 17.00 -3.05
CA GLN A 204 -43.72 16.24 -1.85
C GLN A 204 -42.26 16.48 -1.46
N PRO A 205 -41.89 16.33 -0.18
CA PRO A 205 -40.50 16.42 0.25
C PRO A 205 -39.61 15.47 -0.56
N PHE A 206 -38.37 15.88 -0.85
CA PHE A 206 -37.43 15.05 -1.60
C PHE A 206 -37.17 13.69 -0.91
N SER A 207 -37.10 13.71 0.42
CA SER A 207 -36.97 12.52 1.27
C SER A 207 -38.07 11.49 1.06
N TYR A 208 -39.30 11.95 0.79
CA TYR A 208 -40.44 11.08 0.49
C TYR A 208 -40.19 10.29 -0.80
N TRP A 209 -39.75 10.96 -1.86
CA TRP A 209 -39.46 10.30 -3.12
C TRP A 209 -38.25 9.37 -3.02
N CYS A 210 -37.21 9.78 -2.29
CA CYS A 210 -36.04 8.94 -2.02
C CYS A 210 -36.42 7.64 -1.29
N GLN A 211 -37.32 7.69 -0.31
CA GLN A 211 -37.83 6.51 0.40
C GLN A 211 -38.59 5.54 -0.52
N LEU A 212 -39.26 6.06 -1.55
CA LEU A 212 -39.99 5.26 -2.53
C LEU A 212 -39.10 4.71 -3.65
N GLY A 213 -38.10 5.47 -4.11
CA GLY A 213 -37.39 5.17 -5.36
C GLY A 213 -35.97 4.63 -5.23
N LEU A 214 -35.31 4.84 -4.10
CA LEU A 214 -33.90 4.49 -3.93
C LEU A 214 -33.75 3.21 -3.12
N ASP A 215 -33.48 2.10 -3.82
CA ASP A 215 -33.17 0.82 -3.18
C ASP A 215 -31.66 0.60 -2.95
N ARG A 216 -30.78 1.33 -3.62
CA ARG A 216 -29.32 1.23 -3.42
C ARG A 216 -28.90 1.97 -2.16
N VAL A 217 -28.18 1.27 -1.28
CA VAL A 217 -27.66 1.84 -0.02
C VAL A 217 -26.78 3.05 -0.29
N ASN A 218 -25.90 2.98 -1.30
CA ASN A 218 -24.99 4.08 -1.63
C ASN A 218 -25.75 5.34 -2.12
N MET A 219 -26.78 5.18 -2.94
CA MET A 219 -27.60 6.33 -3.39
C MET A 219 -28.42 6.92 -2.24
N ARG A 220 -28.91 6.09 -1.32
CA ARG A 220 -29.58 6.57 -0.12
C ARG A 220 -28.64 7.38 0.77
N ALA A 221 -27.49 6.80 1.13
CA ALA A 221 -26.48 7.47 1.94
C ALA A 221 -26.03 8.78 1.31
N MET A 222 -25.92 8.81 -0.02
CA MET A 222 -25.64 10.02 -0.80
C MET A 222 -26.74 11.07 -0.61
N PHE A 223 -27.98 10.79 -1.00
CA PHE A 223 -29.05 11.79 -0.86
C PHE A 223 -29.43 12.13 0.58
N ALA A 224 -29.00 11.34 1.57
CA ALA A 224 -29.24 11.62 2.98
C ALA A 224 -28.66 12.96 3.42
N SER A 225 -27.42 13.30 3.00
CA SER A 225 -26.80 14.56 3.38
C SER A 225 -27.61 15.74 2.85
N GLU A 226 -28.06 15.66 1.59
CA GLU A 226 -28.91 16.71 1.00
C GLU A 226 -30.27 16.80 1.68
N ILE A 227 -30.91 15.66 1.98
CA ILE A 227 -32.18 15.65 2.72
C ILE A 227 -32.02 16.33 4.09
N THR A 228 -30.90 16.10 4.79
CA THR A 228 -30.67 16.72 6.10
C THR A 228 -30.44 18.22 6.04
N VAL A 229 -29.84 18.71 4.95
CA VAL A 229 -29.53 20.13 4.77
C VAL A 229 -30.71 20.89 4.15
N ASN A 230 -31.41 20.26 3.20
CA ASN A 230 -32.31 20.93 2.27
C ASN A 230 -33.30 19.93 1.62
N ASP A 231 -34.29 19.47 2.39
CA ASP A 231 -35.37 18.57 1.91
C ASP A 231 -36.38 19.28 1.00
N GLN A 232 -35.92 19.80 -0.14
CA GLN A 232 -36.73 20.65 -1.02
C GLN A 232 -37.95 19.89 -1.57
N PRO A 233 -39.15 20.50 -1.51
CA PRO A 233 -40.31 19.95 -2.18
C PRO A 233 -40.08 19.83 -3.69
N MET A 234 -40.50 18.70 -4.27
CA MET A 234 -40.50 18.48 -5.72
C MET A 234 -41.67 17.61 -6.16
N SER A 235 -42.02 17.77 -7.43
CA SER A 235 -43.04 16.93 -8.07
C SER A 235 -42.50 15.55 -8.39
N PHE A 236 -43.39 14.57 -8.53
CA PHE A 236 -43.01 13.23 -8.95
C PHE A 236 -42.29 13.22 -10.32
N PRO A 237 -42.77 13.91 -11.36
CA PRO A 237 -42.01 14.02 -12.62
C PRO A 237 -40.61 14.62 -12.45
N THR A 238 -40.46 15.66 -11.62
CA THR A 238 -39.15 16.25 -11.31
C THR A 238 -38.20 15.22 -10.69
N PHE A 239 -38.69 14.40 -9.75
CA PHE A 239 -37.92 13.31 -9.17
C PHE A 239 -37.55 12.23 -10.19
N LEU A 240 -38.46 11.88 -11.12
CA LEU A 240 -38.15 10.92 -12.18
C LEU A 240 -37.08 11.42 -13.16
N TYR A 241 -37.06 12.72 -13.48
CA TYR A 241 -35.96 13.31 -14.27
C TYR A 241 -34.63 13.18 -13.54
N LEU A 242 -34.58 13.52 -12.25
CA LEU A 242 -33.38 13.34 -11.44
C LEU A 242 -32.93 11.88 -11.44
N LEU A 243 -33.85 10.95 -11.23
CA LEU A 243 -33.53 9.52 -11.19
C LEU A 243 -33.04 8.99 -12.54
N ALA A 244 -33.65 9.42 -13.65
CA ALA A 244 -33.21 9.07 -14.99
C ALA A 244 -31.81 9.62 -15.32
N LEU A 245 -31.46 10.80 -14.82
CA LEU A 245 -30.10 11.35 -14.95
C LEU A 245 -29.08 10.59 -14.11
N VAL A 246 -29.40 10.35 -12.83
CA VAL A 246 -28.57 9.57 -11.90
C VAL A 246 -28.25 8.18 -12.47
N ASP A 247 -29.23 7.52 -13.07
CA ASP A 247 -29.06 6.20 -13.70
C ASP A 247 -28.61 6.27 -15.18
N TRP A 248 -28.35 7.45 -15.76
CA TRP A 248 -27.91 7.65 -17.16
C TRP A 248 -28.82 6.97 -18.19
N LEU A 249 -30.12 7.29 -18.16
CA LEU A 249 -31.17 6.64 -18.96
C LEU A 249 -31.78 7.60 -20.01
N PRO A 250 -31.13 7.82 -21.16
CA PRO A 250 -31.58 8.81 -22.16
C PRO A 250 -32.98 8.52 -22.70
N ALA A 251 -33.32 7.24 -22.93
CA ALA A 251 -34.64 6.85 -23.41
C ALA A 251 -35.77 7.12 -22.38
N ALA A 252 -35.46 7.08 -21.08
CA ALA A 252 -36.42 7.46 -20.04
C ALA A 252 -36.63 8.98 -20.00
N LEU A 253 -35.57 9.78 -20.22
CA LEU A 253 -35.67 11.24 -20.34
C LEU A 253 -36.57 11.64 -21.52
N SER A 254 -36.39 11.01 -22.69
CA SER A 254 -37.27 11.27 -23.84
C SER A 254 -38.73 10.86 -23.58
N ALA A 255 -38.96 9.76 -22.85
CA ALA A 255 -40.31 9.36 -22.47
C ALA A 255 -40.95 10.34 -21.47
N LEU A 256 -40.17 10.84 -20.51
CA LEU A 256 -40.61 11.87 -19.57
C LEU A 256 -40.95 13.18 -20.27
N GLU A 257 -40.13 13.60 -21.24
CA GLU A 257 -40.34 14.83 -22.02
C GLU A 257 -41.59 14.75 -22.88
N ALA A 258 -41.86 13.59 -23.48
CA ALA A 258 -43.08 13.36 -24.25
C ALA A 258 -44.36 13.44 -23.40
N ILE A 259 -44.29 13.06 -22.11
CA ILE A 259 -45.45 13.05 -21.20
C ILE A 259 -45.57 14.38 -20.42
N PHE A 260 -44.44 14.97 -20.03
CA PHE A 260 -44.36 16.19 -19.22
C PHE A 260 -43.37 17.22 -19.83
N PRO A 261 -43.69 17.79 -21.00
CA PRO A 261 -42.78 18.69 -21.70
C PRO A 261 -42.46 19.96 -20.89
N SER A 262 -43.44 20.50 -20.17
CA SER A 262 -43.24 21.69 -19.32
C SER A 262 -42.37 21.42 -18.09
N THR A 263 -42.27 20.17 -17.63
CA THR A 263 -41.44 19.81 -16.49
C THR A 263 -39.96 19.77 -16.86
N SER A 264 -39.62 19.36 -18.10
CA SER A 264 -38.22 19.28 -18.57
C SER A 264 -37.50 20.62 -18.40
N ALA A 265 -38.03 21.71 -18.97
CA ALA A 265 -37.43 23.03 -18.89
C ALA A 265 -37.31 23.55 -17.43
N ARG A 266 -38.32 23.31 -16.61
CA ARG A 266 -38.30 23.68 -15.17
C ARG A 266 -37.27 22.86 -14.41
N PHE A 267 -37.14 21.58 -14.73
CA PHE A 267 -36.17 20.68 -14.12
C PHE A 267 -34.74 21.10 -14.46
N ILE A 268 -34.45 21.38 -15.74
CA ILE A 268 -33.13 21.86 -16.18
C ILE A 268 -32.76 23.19 -15.52
N SER A 269 -33.70 24.12 -15.44
CA SER A 269 -33.50 25.38 -14.71
C SER A 269 -33.21 25.12 -13.24
N LYS A 270 -33.95 24.20 -12.59
CA LYS A 270 -33.74 23.87 -11.17
C LYS A 270 -32.40 23.17 -10.94
N LEU A 271 -31.97 22.29 -11.86
CA LEU A 271 -30.71 21.56 -11.76
C LEU A 271 -29.50 22.51 -11.73
N ARG A 272 -29.60 23.68 -12.37
CA ARG A 272 -28.55 24.71 -12.36
C ARG A 272 -28.30 25.26 -10.96
N ASP A 273 -29.37 25.48 -10.20
CA ASP A 273 -29.31 26.04 -8.85
C ASP A 273 -29.07 24.95 -7.78
N TRP A 274 -29.05 23.67 -8.19
CA TRP A 274 -29.00 22.53 -7.30
C TRP A 274 -27.64 21.82 -7.43
N SER A 275 -26.62 22.37 -6.76
CA SER A 275 -25.24 21.88 -6.84
C SER A 275 -25.11 20.42 -6.40
N PHE A 276 -25.76 20.03 -5.30
CA PHE A 276 -25.57 18.70 -4.72
C PHE A 276 -25.92 17.54 -5.68
N PRO A 277 -27.10 17.48 -6.34
CA PRO A 277 -27.36 16.42 -7.30
C PRO A 277 -26.46 16.45 -8.52
N ASN A 278 -25.98 17.63 -8.92
CA ASN A 278 -25.01 17.75 -10.00
C ASN A 278 -23.67 17.11 -9.59
N ASP A 279 -23.15 17.47 -8.41
CA ASP A 279 -21.96 16.86 -7.81
C ASP A 279 -22.10 15.34 -7.72
N CYS A 280 -23.27 14.87 -7.27
CA CYS A 280 -23.57 13.44 -7.13
C CYS A 280 -23.61 12.70 -8.47
N MET A 281 -24.31 13.27 -9.46
CA MET A 281 -24.40 12.71 -10.80
C MET A 281 -22.99 12.60 -11.41
N MET A 282 -22.20 13.67 -11.31
CA MET A 282 -20.84 13.69 -11.84
C MET A 282 -19.95 12.73 -11.05
N SER A 283 -19.64 13.03 -9.79
CA SER A 283 -18.60 12.30 -9.05
C SER A 283 -18.93 10.84 -8.74
N MET A 284 -20.22 10.49 -8.57
CA MET A 284 -20.59 9.17 -8.02
C MET A 284 -21.29 8.25 -9.00
N THR A 285 -22.13 8.76 -9.92
CA THR A 285 -22.85 7.87 -10.85
C THR A 285 -22.19 7.78 -12.21
N LEU A 286 -21.56 8.86 -12.70
CA LEU A 286 -20.80 8.81 -13.95
C LEU A 286 -19.67 7.78 -13.88
N SER A 287 -19.03 7.67 -12.72
CA SER A 287 -17.95 6.70 -12.49
C SER A 287 -18.41 5.24 -12.58
N LEU A 288 -19.71 4.99 -12.39
CA LEU A 288 -20.31 3.65 -12.43
C LEU A 288 -20.91 3.29 -13.80
N CYS A 289 -20.99 4.23 -14.74
CA CYS A 289 -21.59 3.98 -16.05
C CYS A 289 -20.53 3.46 -17.03
N GLU A 290 -20.75 2.26 -17.56
CA GLU A 290 -19.85 1.59 -18.53
C GLU A 290 -20.14 1.94 -19.99
N ASP A 291 -21.35 2.44 -20.27
CA ASP A 291 -21.83 2.64 -21.64
C ASP A 291 -21.62 4.10 -22.09
N PRO A 292 -20.66 4.37 -23.00
CA PRO A 292 -20.38 5.72 -23.47
C PRO A 292 -21.58 6.33 -24.20
N ALA A 293 -22.35 5.55 -24.97
CA ALA A 293 -23.45 6.10 -25.76
C ALA A 293 -24.57 6.65 -24.86
N ARG A 294 -24.82 5.99 -23.73
CA ARG A 294 -25.80 6.44 -22.73
C ARG A 294 -25.38 7.75 -22.08
N VAL A 295 -24.11 7.86 -21.67
CA VAL A 295 -23.56 9.08 -21.06
C VAL A 295 -23.63 10.24 -22.06
N ILE A 296 -23.12 10.03 -23.28
CA ILE A 296 -23.09 11.04 -24.32
C ILE A 296 -24.50 11.55 -24.63
N SER A 297 -25.47 10.64 -24.85
CA SER A 297 -26.85 11.02 -25.16
C SER A 297 -27.54 11.77 -24.01
N THR A 298 -27.19 11.44 -22.76
CA THR A 298 -27.74 12.12 -21.58
C THR A 298 -27.17 13.53 -21.43
N LEU A 299 -25.85 13.68 -21.67
CA LEU A 299 -25.20 14.98 -21.67
C LEU A 299 -25.69 15.87 -22.82
N ASP A 300 -25.92 15.29 -24.01
CA ASP A 300 -26.53 16.01 -25.14
C ASP A 300 -27.92 16.53 -24.74
N TRP A 301 -28.76 15.68 -24.16
CA TRP A 301 -30.09 16.07 -23.71
C TRP A 301 -30.07 17.23 -22.70
N LEU A 302 -29.12 17.22 -21.75
CA LEU A 302 -28.95 18.34 -20.81
C LEU A 302 -28.56 19.63 -21.52
N LEU A 303 -27.54 19.57 -22.38
CA LEU A 303 -27.01 20.74 -23.09
C LEU A 303 -28.03 21.32 -24.07
N ASP A 304 -28.70 20.47 -24.85
CA ASP A 304 -29.75 20.86 -25.80
C ASP A 304 -30.94 21.50 -25.09
N GLY A 305 -31.24 21.07 -23.85
CA GLY A 305 -32.25 21.67 -23.00
C GLY A 305 -31.84 22.98 -22.32
N GLY A 306 -30.63 23.49 -22.60
CA GLY A 306 -30.13 24.77 -22.08
C GLY A 306 -29.47 24.68 -20.70
N TYR A 307 -29.08 23.48 -20.26
CA TYR A 307 -28.24 23.34 -19.08
C TYR A 307 -26.86 23.96 -19.36
N VAL A 308 -26.40 24.80 -18.44
CA VAL A 308 -25.07 25.41 -18.50
C VAL A 308 -24.28 24.84 -17.35
N PHE A 309 -23.21 24.13 -17.68
CA PHE A 309 -22.32 23.57 -16.66
C PHE A 309 -21.48 24.67 -16.03
N ASP A 310 -21.35 24.59 -14.71
CA ASP A 310 -20.43 25.43 -13.97
C ASP A 310 -19.02 24.85 -14.12
N HIS A 311 -18.23 25.49 -14.96
CA HIS A 311 -16.85 25.08 -15.25
C HIS A 311 -15.87 25.47 -14.16
N ASP A 312 -16.26 26.36 -13.25
CA ASP A 312 -15.43 26.72 -12.11
C ASP A 312 -15.49 25.60 -11.05
N VAL A 313 -16.62 24.90 -10.96
CA VAL A 313 -16.81 23.74 -10.06
C VAL A 313 -16.44 22.41 -10.73
N HIS A 314 -16.85 22.22 -11.99
CA HIS A 314 -16.63 21.00 -12.77
C HIS A 314 -15.95 21.32 -14.10
N PRO A 315 -14.62 21.51 -14.12
CA PRO A 315 -13.92 21.95 -15.31
C PRO A 315 -14.03 20.95 -16.46
N PHE A 316 -14.02 19.64 -16.16
CA PHE A 316 -14.07 18.57 -17.16
C PHE A 316 -14.98 17.42 -16.74
N PHE A 317 -15.76 16.88 -17.68
CA PHE A 317 -16.64 15.74 -17.42
C PHE A 317 -15.87 14.43 -17.31
N ALA A 318 -14.86 14.24 -18.16
CA ALA A 318 -14.12 12.98 -18.24
C ALA A 318 -13.44 12.64 -16.92
N ARG A 319 -13.05 13.63 -16.11
CA ARG A 319 -12.49 13.45 -14.76
C ARG A 319 -13.36 12.54 -13.88
N TYR A 320 -14.68 12.63 -14.01
CA TYR A 320 -15.60 11.90 -13.14
C TYR A 320 -15.97 10.49 -13.66
N THR A 321 -15.39 10.07 -14.78
CA THR A 321 -15.65 8.75 -15.35
C THR A 321 -14.75 7.69 -14.70
N GLY A 322 -15.28 6.47 -14.54
CA GLY A 322 -14.57 5.34 -13.93
C GLY A 322 -14.20 4.26 -14.95
N TRP A 323 -14.47 4.51 -16.24
CA TRP A 323 -14.29 3.56 -17.33
C TRP A 323 -13.59 4.24 -18.50
N TYR A 324 -12.52 3.64 -19.01
CA TYR A 324 -11.70 4.21 -20.08
C TYR A 324 -12.49 4.53 -21.37
N THR A 325 -13.42 3.67 -21.76
CA THR A 325 -14.28 3.85 -22.94
C THR A 325 -15.25 5.02 -22.78
N VAL A 326 -15.71 5.29 -21.56
CA VAL A 326 -16.56 6.45 -21.25
C VAL A 326 -15.72 7.70 -21.14
N PHE A 327 -14.57 7.63 -20.45
CA PHE A 327 -13.57 8.69 -20.38
C PHE A 327 -13.26 9.23 -21.78
N THR A 328 -12.82 8.34 -22.69
CA THR A 328 -12.43 8.69 -24.06
C THR A 328 -13.57 9.37 -24.83
N ALA A 329 -14.77 8.79 -24.82
CA ALA A 329 -15.92 9.34 -25.52
C ALA A 329 -16.31 10.75 -25.02
N VAL A 330 -16.37 10.92 -23.69
CA VAL A 330 -16.71 12.18 -23.04
C VAL A 330 -15.62 13.23 -23.27
N PHE A 331 -14.36 12.83 -23.11
CA PHE A 331 -13.18 13.66 -23.33
C PHE A 331 -13.17 14.24 -24.74
N PHE A 332 -13.30 13.41 -25.77
CA PHE A 332 -13.28 13.88 -27.16
C PHE A 332 -14.45 14.80 -27.50
N LYS A 333 -15.65 14.49 -26.99
CA LYS A 333 -16.86 15.24 -27.37
C LYS A 333 -16.98 16.57 -26.64
N TYR A 334 -16.73 16.60 -25.34
CA TYR A 334 -17.07 17.75 -24.49
C TYR A 334 -15.85 18.50 -23.96
N ASP A 335 -14.79 17.78 -23.56
CA ASP A 335 -13.68 18.41 -22.85
C ASP A 335 -12.61 18.92 -23.83
N LEU A 336 -12.16 18.09 -24.78
CA LEU A 336 -11.09 18.41 -25.74
C LEU A 336 -11.32 19.73 -26.50
N PRO A 337 -12.51 20.02 -27.06
CA PRO A 337 -12.75 21.30 -27.75
C PRO A 337 -12.56 22.54 -26.87
N ARG A 338 -12.53 22.36 -25.55
CA ARG A 338 -12.54 23.42 -24.56
C ARG A 338 -11.25 23.53 -23.77
N ILE A 339 -10.34 22.58 -23.88
CA ILE A 339 -9.09 22.57 -23.09
C ILE A 339 -8.33 23.88 -23.22
N ALA A 340 -8.30 24.48 -24.42
CA ALA A 340 -7.63 25.75 -24.66
C ALA A 340 -8.21 26.96 -23.89
N SER A 341 -9.43 26.85 -23.34
CA SER A 341 -10.04 27.92 -22.53
C SER A 341 -9.71 27.84 -21.05
N PHE A 342 -9.03 26.79 -20.59
CA PHE A 342 -8.67 26.59 -19.19
C PHE A 342 -7.19 26.86 -18.94
N ASP A 343 -6.83 27.17 -17.70
CA ASP A 343 -5.44 27.23 -17.26
C ASP A 343 -4.79 25.83 -17.41
N LYS A 344 -3.57 25.80 -17.95
CA LYS A 344 -2.75 24.59 -18.14
C LYS A 344 -2.63 23.79 -16.84
N SER A 345 -2.52 24.46 -15.69
CA SER A 345 -2.45 23.82 -14.37
C SER A 345 -3.68 23.00 -14.02
N ILE A 346 -4.88 23.53 -14.28
CA ILE A 346 -6.16 22.86 -14.04
C ILE A 346 -6.30 21.67 -14.99
N VAL A 347 -6.02 21.87 -16.28
CA VAL A 347 -6.06 20.80 -17.29
C VAL A 347 -5.15 19.64 -16.89
N GLN A 348 -3.90 19.94 -16.52
CA GLN A 348 -2.91 18.92 -16.17
C GLN A 348 -3.27 18.17 -14.89
N THR A 349 -3.76 18.88 -13.87
CA THR A 349 -4.18 18.27 -12.60
C THR A 349 -5.40 17.37 -12.79
N GLU A 350 -6.37 17.82 -13.60
CA GLU A 350 -7.69 17.17 -13.64
C GLU A 350 -7.88 16.16 -14.77
N LEU A 351 -7.20 16.34 -15.91
CA LEU A 351 -7.24 15.39 -17.02
C LEU A 351 -5.93 14.61 -17.14
N GLY A 352 -4.79 15.29 -16.98
CA GLY A 352 -3.46 14.68 -17.06
C GLY A 352 -3.31 13.52 -16.08
N TYR A 353 -3.68 13.72 -14.81
CA TYR A 353 -3.64 12.69 -13.78
C TYR A 353 -4.41 11.42 -14.18
N HIS A 354 -5.64 11.56 -14.67
CA HIS A 354 -6.46 10.44 -15.09
C HIS A 354 -5.88 9.73 -16.33
N LEU A 355 -5.38 10.49 -17.30
CA LEU A 355 -4.72 9.93 -18.50
C LEU A 355 -3.51 9.08 -18.15
N VAL A 356 -2.67 9.54 -17.20
CA VAL A 356 -1.53 8.75 -16.74
C VAL A 356 -2.00 7.52 -15.95
N THR A 357 -2.99 7.67 -15.07
CA THR A 357 -3.56 6.54 -14.32
C THR A 357 -4.08 5.44 -15.27
N TRP A 358 -4.77 5.81 -16.34
CA TRP A 358 -5.21 4.87 -17.38
C TRP A 358 -4.04 4.20 -18.10
N ALA A 359 -3.00 4.96 -18.45
CA ALA A 359 -1.79 4.40 -19.05
C ALA A 359 -1.05 3.42 -18.12
N LEU A 360 -1.03 3.70 -16.82
CA LEU A 360 -0.54 2.79 -15.77
C LEU A 360 -1.43 1.54 -15.62
N GLY A 361 -2.72 1.62 -15.97
CA GLY A 361 -3.61 0.48 -16.14
C GLY A 361 -3.40 -0.32 -17.45
N GLY A 362 -2.62 0.20 -18.40
CA GLY A 362 -2.34 -0.41 -19.71
C GLY A 362 -3.00 0.30 -20.89
N GLU A 363 -3.88 1.28 -20.64
CA GLU A 363 -4.65 1.98 -21.66
C GLU A 363 -3.92 3.22 -22.17
N ARG A 364 -3.13 3.07 -23.24
CA ARG A 364 -2.17 4.10 -23.70
C ARG A 364 -2.57 4.87 -24.95
N SER A 365 -3.71 4.55 -25.54
CA SER A 365 -4.07 5.08 -26.86
C SER A 365 -4.19 6.61 -26.89
N LEU A 366 -4.44 7.24 -25.74
CA LEU A 366 -4.55 8.70 -25.61
C LEU A 366 -3.23 9.41 -25.25
N LEU A 367 -2.15 8.70 -24.89
CA LEU A 367 -0.91 9.34 -24.48
C LEU A 367 -0.29 10.27 -25.55
N PRO A 368 -0.21 9.89 -26.84
CA PRO A 368 0.34 10.78 -27.85
C PRO A 368 -0.41 12.11 -27.92
N LEU A 369 -1.74 12.05 -27.93
CA LEU A 369 -2.61 13.22 -27.93
C LEU A 369 -2.45 14.04 -26.64
N ALA A 370 -2.30 13.37 -25.50
CA ALA A 370 -2.13 14.02 -24.21
C ALA A 370 -0.83 14.84 -24.14
N PHE A 371 0.29 14.29 -24.63
CA PHE A 371 1.55 15.03 -24.73
C PHE A 371 1.47 16.17 -25.77
N GLU A 372 0.86 15.92 -26.93
CA GLU A 372 0.71 16.94 -28.00
C GLU A 372 -0.10 18.16 -27.55
N ASN A 373 -1.11 17.96 -26.71
CA ASN A 373 -1.95 19.04 -26.18
C ASN A 373 -1.46 19.56 -24.82
N GLY A 374 -0.29 19.12 -24.35
CA GLY A 374 0.26 19.54 -23.06
C GLY A 374 -0.60 19.17 -21.85
N LEU A 375 -1.45 18.14 -21.97
CA LEU A 375 -2.28 17.63 -20.87
C LEU A 375 -1.45 16.93 -19.80
N ILE A 376 -0.25 16.49 -20.16
CA ILE A 376 0.75 15.92 -19.27
C ILE A 376 1.96 16.87 -19.27
N GLY A 377 2.43 17.28 -18.09
CA GLY A 377 3.56 18.20 -17.96
C GLY A 377 3.93 18.51 -16.50
N GLY A 378 4.86 19.46 -16.30
CA GLY A 378 5.56 19.69 -15.03
C GLY A 378 4.72 20.02 -13.80
N ILE A 379 3.45 20.44 -13.96
CA ILE A 379 2.54 20.73 -12.83
C ILE A 379 1.94 19.45 -12.24
N MET A 380 1.97 18.33 -12.99
CA MET A 380 1.54 17.04 -12.45
C MET A 380 2.43 16.60 -11.30
N SER A 381 1.89 15.77 -10.39
CA SER A 381 2.71 15.19 -9.34
C SER A 381 3.86 14.41 -9.96
N GLN A 382 5.08 14.77 -9.58
CA GLN A 382 6.32 14.08 -9.97
C GLN A 382 6.20 12.57 -9.66
N GLY A 383 5.48 12.25 -8.58
CA GLY A 383 4.83 10.96 -8.27
C GLY A 383 4.39 10.13 -9.48
N VAL A 384 3.39 10.66 -10.18
CA VAL A 384 2.67 9.94 -11.24
C VAL A 384 3.49 9.84 -12.52
N LEU A 385 4.32 10.85 -12.81
CA LEU A 385 5.26 10.80 -13.93
C LEU A 385 6.42 9.82 -13.69
N GLY A 386 6.91 9.71 -12.44
CA GLY A 386 7.92 8.74 -12.07
C GLY A 386 7.42 7.30 -12.20
N GLU A 387 6.20 7.02 -11.74
CA GLU A 387 5.54 5.72 -11.97
C GLU A 387 5.41 5.41 -13.47
N LEU A 388 5.02 6.39 -14.28
CA LEU A 388 4.88 6.23 -15.73
C LEU A 388 6.23 5.97 -16.42
N LEU A 389 7.28 6.68 -16.00
CA LEU A 389 8.65 6.48 -16.49
C LEU A 389 9.14 5.07 -16.17
N TYR A 390 9.02 4.64 -14.91
CA TYR A 390 9.40 3.28 -14.50
C TYR A 390 8.67 2.23 -15.32
N LYS A 391 7.35 2.36 -15.50
CA LYS A 391 6.57 1.43 -16.32
C LYS A 391 7.03 1.42 -17.78
N ALA A 392 7.35 2.59 -18.35
CA ALA A 392 7.87 2.71 -19.71
C ALA A 392 9.24 2.02 -19.89
N ILE A 393 10.09 2.04 -18.86
CA ILE A 393 11.39 1.36 -18.84
C ILE A 393 11.23 -0.15 -18.80
N ARG A 394 10.39 -0.65 -17.89
CA ARG A 394 10.11 -2.09 -17.76
C ARG A 394 9.60 -2.74 -19.03
N GLU A 395 8.88 -1.98 -19.84
CA GLU A 395 8.32 -2.45 -21.11
C GLU A 395 9.19 -2.08 -22.32
N SER A 396 10.36 -1.48 -22.09
CA SER A 396 11.28 -1.02 -23.14
C SER A 396 10.60 -0.10 -24.16
N ASN A 397 9.69 0.76 -23.70
CA ASN A 397 8.98 1.73 -24.53
C ASN A 397 9.74 3.07 -24.58
N GLU A 398 10.77 3.14 -25.43
CA GLU A 398 11.64 4.32 -25.59
C GLU A 398 10.86 5.60 -25.89
N TRP A 399 9.84 5.53 -26.77
CA TRP A 399 9.02 6.69 -27.11
C TRP A 399 8.36 7.31 -25.87
N LEU A 400 7.85 6.48 -24.95
CA LEU A 400 7.20 6.97 -23.74
C LEU A 400 8.22 7.50 -22.73
N GLN A 401 9.39 6.87 -22.62
CA GLN A 401 10.48 7.36 -21.78
C GLN A 401 10.90 8.78 -22.21
N ASP A 402 11.16 8.96 -23.51
CA ASP A 402 11.51 10.25 -24.10
C ASP A 402 10.43 11.31 -23.81
N LYS A 403 9.15 10.94 -23.98
CA LYS A 403 8.04 11.88 -23.74
C LYS A 403 7.92 12.31 -22.28
N VAL A 404 8.07 11.37 -21.34
CA VAL A 404 8.03 11.70 -19.90
C VAL A 404 9.23 12.54 -19.49
N VAL A 405 10.43 12.24 -19.99
CA VAL A 405 11.64 13.05 -19.76
C VAL A 405 11.50 14.46 -20.34
N CYS A 406 10.90 14.58 -21.52
CA CYS A 406 10.62 15.89 -22.14
C CYS A 406 9.58 16.72 -21.37
N CYS A 407 8.75 16.12 -20.51
CA CYS A 407 7.80 16.85 -19.68
C CYS A 407 8.44 17.63 -18.54
N ALA A 408 9.67 17.28 -18.13
CA ALA A 408 10.42 18.06 -17.15
C ALA A 408 10.90 19.37 -17.79
N GLU A 409 10.37 20.51 -17.32
CA GLU A 409 10.75 21.84 -17.78
C GLU A 409 12.07 22.27 -17.11
N THR A 410 12.33 21.82 -15.87
CA THR A 410 13.58 22.11 -15.14
C THR A 410 14.39 20.86 -14.78
N PRO A 411 15.70 21.00 -14.47
CA PRO A 411 16.52 19.92 -13.95
C PRO A 411 15.96 19.31 -12.65
N GLU A 412 15.41 20.13 -11.75
CA GLU A 412 14.86 19.70 -10.47
C GLU A 412 13.59 18.86 -10.65
N GLU A 413 12.74 19.21 -11.62
CA GLU A 413 11.58 18.39 -11.99
C GLU A 413 12.02 17.02 -12.53
N LEU A 414 13.05 16.98 -13.37
CA LEU A 414 13.57 15.72 -13.90
C LEU A 414 14.16 14.85 -12.77
N GLN A 415 14.92 15.44 -11.85
CA GLN A 415 15.44 14.74 -10.67
C GLN A 415 14.31 14.12 -9.86
N ALA A 416 13.24 14.87 -9.60
CA ALA A 416 12.12 14.36 -8.81
C ALA A 416 11.33 13.25 -9.53
N ILE A 417 11.16 13.33 -10.86
CA ILE A 417 10.54 12.26 -11.65
C ILE A 417 11.40 10.97 -11.57
N VAL A 418 12.73 11.11 -11.68
CA VAL A 418 13.65 9.96 -11.58
C VAL A 418 13.72 9.41 -10.16
N ASP A 419 13.73 10.26 -9.13
CA ASP A 419 13.69 9.86 -7.70
C ASP A 419 12.43 9.04 -7.41
N GLU A 420 11.29 9.46 -7.92
CA GLU A 420 10.05 8.72 -7.74
C GLU A 420 10.06 7.39 -8.52
N ALA A 421 10.56 7.38 -9.76
CA ALA A 421 10.69 6.14 -10.52
C ALA A 421 11.57 5.10 -9.79
N LEU A 422 12.66 5.55 -9.17
CA LEU A 422 13.52 4.73 -8.30
C LEU A 422 12.79 4.30 -7.01
N THR A 423 11.93 5.16 -6.47
CA THR A 423 11.11 4.85 -5.29
C THR A 423 10.11 3.74 -5.57
N VAL A 424 9.41 3.80 -6.69
CA VAL A 424 8.45 2.76 -7.14
C VAL A 424 9.16 1.42 -7.33
N LEU A 425 10.34 1.48 -7.93
CA LEU A 425 11.21 0.35 -8.19
C LEU A 425 11.65 -0.37 -6.88
N ASN A 426 11.84 0.37 -5.77
CA ASN A 426 12.10 -0.23 -4.44
C ASN A 426 10.98 -1.17 -3.96
N THR A 427 9.73 -0.86 -4.31
CA THR A 427 8.56 -1.55 -3.76
C THR A 427 8.24 -2.87 -4.48
N GLN A 428 8.75 -3.09 -5.71
CA GLN A 428 8.25 -4.14 -6.62
C GLN A 428 9.27 -5.21 -7.03
N GLU A 429 10.12 -5.68 -6.10
CA GLU A 429 11.12 -6.76 -6.29
C GLU A 429 12.50 -6.32 -6.82
N CYS A 430 13.24 -5.58 -6.00
CA CYS A 430 14.66 -5.22 -6.18
C CYS A 430 15.58 -6.38 -6.63
N THR A 431 15.30 -7.63 -6.29
CA THR A 431 16.19 -8.77 -6.59
C THR A 431 16.29 -9.13 -8.07
N GLN A 432 15.37 -8.63 -8.90
CA GLN A 432 15.41 -8.81 -10.35
C GLN A 432 15.84 -7.55 -11.10
N LEU A 433 16.32 -6.52 -10.40
CA LEU A 433 16.74 -5.30 -11.04
C LEU A 433 17.85 -5.59 -12.03
N ALA A 434 17.51 -5.49 -13.31
CA ALA A 434 18.46 -5.75 -14.35
C ALA A 434 19.16 -4.43 -14.67
N SER A 435 20.48 -4.48 -14.81
CA SER A 435 21.32 -3.32 -15.13
C SER A 435 20.76 -2.48 -16.31
N HIS A 436 20.06 -3.11 -17.25
CA HIS A 436 19.45 -2.43 -18.40
C HIS A 436 18.32 -1.44 -18.05
N GLU A 437 17.73 -1.51 -16.85
CA GLU A 437 16.66 -0.58 -16.41
C GLU A 437 17.23 0.72 -15.82
N LEU A 438 18.48 0.72 -15.35
CA LEU A 438 19.11 1.90 -14.74
C LEU A 438 19.60 2.91 -15.78
N ASP A 439 20.13 2.44 -16.91
CA ASP A 439 20.63 3.31 -17.98
C ASP A 439 19.55 4.32 -18.44
N PRO A 440 18.31 3.92 -18.77
CA PRO A 440 17.26 4.86 -19.17
C PRO A 440 16.79 5.83 -18.08
N LEU A 441 16.99 5.51 -16.79
CA LEU A 441 16.68 6.42 -15.69
C LEU A 441 17.72 7.54 -15.54
N PHE A 442 19.00 7.18 -15.62
CA PHE A 442 20.10 8.11 -15.34
C PHE A 442 20.63 8.84 -16.57
N ASN A 443 20.51 8.28 -17.78
CA ASN A 443 20.95 8.96 -19.00
C ASN A 443 20.32 10.36 -19.17
N PRO A 444 18.99 10.53 -18.96
CA PRO A 444 18.38 11.87 -18.99
C PRO A 444 19.01 12.89 -18.04
N LEU A 445 19.42 12.44 -16.85
CA LEU A 445 20.07 13.31 -15.86
C LEU A 445 21.45 13.76 -16.37
N VAL A 446 22.25 12.82 -16.89
CA VAL A 446 23.56 13.10 -17.47
C VAL A 446 23.45 14.04 -18.68
N GLU A 447 22.48 13.80 -19.57
CA GLU A 447 22.24 14.63 -20.75
C GLU A 447 21.86 16.07 -20.39
N ARG A 448 21.13 16.26 -19.29
CA ARG A 448 20.83 17.59 -18.74
C ARG A 448 21.91 18.17 -17.82
N SER A 449 23.10 17.56 -17.81
CA SER A 449 24.24 17.99 -16.99
C SER A 449 23.95 18.05 -15.49
N ILE A 450 23.06 17.18 -15.00
CA ILE A 450 22.82 16.99 -13.57
C ILE A 450 23.95 16.12 -13.02
N ASP A 451 24.63 16.60 -11.98
CA ASP A 451 25.66 15.82 -11.28
C ASP A 451 25.00 14.62 -10.58
N LEU A 452 25.21 13.43 -11.13
CA LEU A 452 24.68 12.19 -10.56
C LEU A 452 25.15 11.99 -9.11
N THR A 453 26.35 12.45 -8.79
CA THR A 453 26.90 12.37 -7.44
C THR A 453 26.03 13.13 -6.45
N ASP A 454 25.66 14.37 -6.80
CA ASP A 454 24.82 15.21 -5.94
C ASP A 454 23.40 14.68 -5.85
N PHE A 455 22.84 14.24 -6.97
CA PHE A 455 21.53 13.58 -7.00
C PHE A 455 21.49 12.36 -6.08
N ILE A 456 22.49 11.47 -6.18
CA ILE A 456 22.59 10.29 -5.32
C ILE A 456 22.71 10.69 -3.85
N LEU A 457 23.54 11.69 -3.53
CA LEU A 457 23.73 12.14 -2.15
C LEU A 457 22.45 12.72 -1.53
N GLU A 458 21.66 13.43 -2.31
CA GLU A 458 20.40 14.02 -1.86
C GLU A 458 19.31 12.96 -1.65
N HIS A 459 19.22 11.98 -2.55
CA HIS A 459 18.04 11.10 -2.64
C HIS A 459 18.25 9.68 -2.12
N ALA A 460 19.49 9.18 -2.00
CA ALA A 460 19.76 7.78 -1.66
C ALA A 460 19.20 7.33 -0.30
N SER A 461 18.93 8.25 0.62
CA SER A 461 18.28 7.93 1.91
C SER A 461 16.84 7.41 1.77
N LYS A 462 16.19 7.68 0.63
CA LYS A 462 14.82 7.21 0.32
C LYS A 462 14.81 5.85 -0.39
N TRP A 463 15.97 5.40 -0.90
CA TRP A 463 16.04 4.24 -1.76
C TRP A 463 16.29 2.94 -0.98
N ASP A 464 15.83 1.82 -1.54
CA ASP A 464 16.17 0.50 -1.02
C ASP A 464 17.65 0.21 -1.27
N GLN A 465 18.23 -0.54 -0.35
CA GLN A 465 19.63 -0.96 -0.40
C GLN A 465 20.02 -1.56 -1.76
N CYS A 466 19.16 -2.41 -2.33
CA CYS A 466 19.48 -3.13 -3.54
C CYS A 466 19.54 -2.23 -4.79
N VAL A 467 18.73 -1.16 -4.84
CA VAL A 467 18.81 -0.16 -5.92
C VAL A 467 20.14 0.55 -5.88
N PHE A 468 20.57 0.95 -4.68
CA PHE A 468 21.86 1.60 -4.47
C PHE A 468 23.03 0.67 -4.85
N GLU A 469 23.00 -0.61 -4.45
CA GLU A 469 24.01 -1.61 -4.85
C GLU A 469 24.08 -1.78 -6.36
N THR A 470 22.93 -1.91 -7.02
CA THR A 470 22.85 -2.15 -8.46
C THR A 470 23.37 -0.95 -9.23
N MET A 471 23.03 0.27 -8.80
CA MET A 471 23.52 1.52 -9.37
C MET A 471 25.04 1.65 -9.25
N LEU A 472 25.59 1.37 -8.07
CA LEU A 472 27.03 1.46 -7.86
C LEU A 472 27.82 0.36 -8.58
N ALA A 473 27.21 -0.81 -8.79
CA ALA A 473 27.76 -1.87 -9.63
C ALA A 473 27.64 -1.58 -11.14
N HIS A 474 26.90 -0.54 -11.54
CA HIS A 474 26.65 -0.21 -12.94
C HIS A 474 27.85 0.49 -13.57
N THR A 475 28.63 -0.24 -14.38
CA THR A 475 29.91 0.24 -14.93
C THR A 475 29.80 1.49 -15.80
N ARG A 476 28.64 1.74 -16.44
CA ARG A 476 28.43 2.95 -17.22
C ARG A 476 28.21 4.19 -16.35
N LEU A 477 27.45 4.03 -15.26
CA LEU A 477 27.17 5.12 -14.32
C LEU A 477 28.40 5.46 -13.49
N ALA A 478 29.26 4.47 -13.23
CA ALA A 478 30.53 4.65 -12.52
C ALA A 478 31.42 5.76 -13.13
N ASN A 479 31.32 6.03 -14.44
CA ASN A 479 32.09 7.10 -15.09
C ASN A 479 31.55 8.51 -14.81
N HIS A 480 30.30 8.61 -14.32
CA HIS A 480 29.59 9.86 -14.05
C HIS A 480 29.43 10.12 -12.55
N ILE A 481 29.93 9.22 -11.70
CA ILE A 481 29.78 9.27 -10.24
C ILE A 481 31.15 9.50 -9.61
N ASP A 482 31.29 10.57 -8.83
CA ASP A 482 32.45 10.75 -7.96
C ASP A 482 32.28 9.91 -6.69
N PHE A 483 32.73 8.65 -6.77
CA PHE A 483 32.72 7.74 -5.62
C PHE A 483 33.44 8.31 -4.40
N SER A 484 34.47 9.12 -4.57
CA SER A 484 35.19 9.72 -3.44
C SER A 484 34.32 10.72 -2.71
N ARG A 485 33.55 11.54 -3.44
CA ARG A 485 32.60 12.49 -2.87
C ARG A 485 31.42 11.78 -2.20
N ILE A 486 30.85 10.73 -2.82
CA ILE A 486 29.81 9.91 -2.17
C ILE A 486 30.32 9.34 -0.85
N LEU A 487 31.50 8.74 -0.90
CA LEU A 487 32.16 8.13 0.23
C LEU A 487 32.43 9.12 1.35
N ASN A 488 32.98 10.30 1.04
CA ASN A 488 33.25 11.32 2.04
C ASN A 488 31.97 11.87 2.68
N HIS A 489 30.92 12.10 1.89
CA HIS A 489 29.64 12.57 2.42
C HIS A 489 29.01 11.54 3.37
N TRP A 490 28.96 10.28 2.95
CA TRP A 490 28.39 9.21 3.75
C TRP A 490 29.21 8.97 5.02
N LEU A 491 30.53 8.95 4.93
CA LEU A 491 31.41 8.86 6.10
C LEU A 491 31.25 10.07 7.03
N GLY A 492 30.96 11.25 6.49
CA GLY A 492 30.55 12.43 7.26
C GLY A 492 29.24 12.21 8.01
N ILE A 493 28.21 11.67 7.34
CA ILE A 493 26.94 11.28 7.97
C ILE A 493 27.21 10.25 9.08
N PHE A 494 27.99 9.19 8.82
CA PHE A 494 28.39 8.18 9.80
C PHE A 494 29.08 8.79 11.02
N ALA A 495 29.96 9.78 10.82
CA ALA A 495 30.64 10.46 11.92
C ALA A 495 29.67 11.31 12.76
N SER A 496 28.61 11.87 12.14
CA SER A 496 27.62 12.74 12.80
C SER A 496 26.40 12.03 13.41
N ASN A 497 25.95 10.90 12.85
CA ASN A 497 24.72 10.21 13.25
C ASN A 497 25.03 8.90 14.00
N GLN A 498 24.51 8.76 15.22
CA GLN A 498 24.73 7.56 16.07
C GLN A 498 23.93 6.33 15.62
N SER A 499 23.03 6.46 14.64
CA SER A 499 22.15 5.38 14.19
C SER A 499 22.02 5.40 12.66
N LEU A 500 23.02 4.86 11.96
CA LEU A 500 22.81 4.45 10.58
C LEU A 500 22.27 3.01 10.56
N PRO A 501 21.31 2.66 9.69
CA PRO A 501 20.88 1.27 9.54
C PRO A 501 22.07 0.38 9.19
N ALA A 502 22.29 -0.70 9.97
CA ALA A 502 23.32 -1.72 9.71
C ALA A 502 23.28 -2.28 8.27
N ALA A 503 22.11 -2.19 7.63
CA ALA A 503 21.89 -2.44 6.22
C ALA A 503 22.89 -1.68 5.34
N ILE A 504 23.03 -0.36 5.53
CA ILE A 504 23.89 0.50 4.70
C ILE A 504 25.38 0.12 4.84
N ALA A 505 25.84 -0.19 6.04
CA ALA A 505 27.22 -0.66 6.24
C ALA A 505 27.47 -2.00 5.53
N ALA A 506 26.50 -2.93 5.59
CA ALA A 506 26.58 -4.23 4.93
C ALA A 506 26.65 -4.14 3.41
N THR A 507 26.01 -3.12 2.84
CA THR A 507 26.03 -2.74 1.41
C THR A 507 27.37 -2.18 0.98
N PHE A 508 27.85 -1.24 1.78
CA PHE A 508 28.83 -0.26 1.34
C PHE A 508 30.23 -0.86 1.35
N ILE A 509 30.48 -1.80 2.25
CA ILE A 509 31.81 -2.40 2.43
C ILE A 509 32.16 -3.40 1.31
N PRO A 510 31.28 -4.35 0.91
CA PRO A 510 31.54 -5.18 -0.27
C PRO A 510 31.72 -4.35 -1.55
N LEU A 511 31.05 -3.20 -1.63
CA LEU A 511 31.19 -2.32 -2.75
C LEU A 511 32.53 -1.56 -2.73
N LEU A 512 32.92 -0.99 -1.59
CA LEU A 512 34.24 -0.37 -1.41
C LEU A 512 35.35 -1.37 -1.77
N GLN A 513 35.19 -2.61 -1.32
CA GLN A 513 36.07 -3.72 -1.63
C GLN A 513 36.15 -3.97 -3.14
N ARG A 514 35.00 -4.12 -3.82
CA ARG A 514 34.96 -4.28 -5.28
C ARG A 514 35.59 -3.10 -6.01
N THR A 515 35.35 -1.87 -5.58
CA THR A 515 35.94 -0.68 -6.21
C THR A 515 37.45 -0.67 -6.06
N ILE A 516 37.98 -1.04 -4.89
CA ILE A 516 39.42 -1.19 -4.65
C ILE A 516 40.00 -2.32 -5.51
N ASP A 517 39.30 -3.45 -5.58
CA ASP A 517 39.76 -4.64 -6.30
C ASP A 517 39.67 -4.48 -7.83
N SER A 518 38.70 -3.72 -8.35
CA SER A 518 38.41 -3.57 -9.80
C SER A 518 39.11 -2.38 -10.46
N ASN A 519 39.27 -1.25 -9.78
CA ASN A 519 39.79 -0.04 -10.42
C ASN A 519 41.32 0.06 -10.47
N SER A 520 42.07 -0.94 -9.99
CA SER A 520 43.53 -0.84 -9.84
C SER A 520 43.94 0.49 -9.19
N LEU A 521 43.11 1.00 -8.26
CA LEU A 521 43.35 2.22 -7.50
C LEU A 521 44.62 1.98 -6.71
N CYS A 522 45.75 2.44 -7.26
CA CYS A 522 47.04 2.25 -6.64
C CYS A 522 46.97 2.92 -5.27
N VAL A 523 47.32 2.22 -4.20
CA VAL A 523 47.23 2.75 -2.83
C VAL A 523 48.03 4.05 -2.64
N THR A 524 48.92 4.37 -3.58
CA THR A 524 49.59 5.66 -3.66
C THR A 524 48.65 6.84 -3.99
N ASP A 525 47.60 6.64 -4.79
CA ASP A 525 46.58 7.67 -5.08
C ASP A 525 45.61 7.82 -3.91
N LEU A 526 45.39 6.74 -3.14
CA LEU A 526 44.64 6.77 -1.88
C LEU A 526 45.38 7.54 -0.77
N GLY A 527 46.71 7.62 -0.83
CA GLY A 527 47.59 8.13 0.23
C GLY A 527 47.44 9.61 0.61
N THR A 528 46.72 10.41 -0.18
CA THR A 528 46.41 11.83 0.13
C THR A 528 44.92 12.09 0.32
N THR A 529 44.07 11.05 0.30
CA THR A 529 42.64 11.24 0.03
C THR A 529 41.82 11.32 1.33
N PRO A 530 40.87 12.26 1.44
CA PRO A 530 39.87 12.31 2.52
C PRO A 530 39.16 10.97 2.78
N THR A 531 39.10 10.08 1.78
CA THR A 531 38.63 8.69 1.88
C THR A 531 39.29 7.85 2.96
N LEU A 532 40.63 7.84 3.08
CA LEU A 532 41.32 7.05 4.10
C LEU A 532 41.08 7.64 5.49
N VAL A 533 41.11 8.97 5.61
CA VAL A 533 40.83 9.69 6.86
C VAL A 533 39.41 9.44 7.32
N ALA A 534 38.45 9.47 6.40
CA ALA A 534 37.06 9.23 6.68
C ALA A 534 36.80 7.74 6.99
N PHE A 535 37.52 6.81 6.34
CA PHE A 535 37.49 5.38 6.67
C PHE A 535 38.02 5.11 8.09
N ALA A 536 39.15 5.71 8.45
CA ALA A 536 39.71 5.60 9.79
C ALA A 536 38.84 6.32 10.84
N ALA A 537 38.18 7.43 10.48
CA ALA A 537 37.16 8.06 11.31
C ALA A 537 35.94 7.14 11.51
N CYS A 538 35.55 6.38 10.48
CA CYS A 538 34.46 5.40 10.58
C CYS A 538 34.85 4.23 11.51
N LEU A 539 36.05 3.67 11.35
CA LEU A 539 36.58 2.65 12.26
C LEU A 539 36.68 3.17 13.70
N HIS A 540 37.13 4.41 13.87
CA HIS A 540 37.21 5.08 15.15
C HIS A 540 35.81 5.29 15.77
N GLN A 541 34.82 5.72 14.98
CA GLN A 541 33.45 5.92 15.43
C GLN A 541 32.76 4.59 15.76
N LEU A 542 32.98 3.53 14.98
CA LEU A 542 32.51 2.17 15.29
C LEU A 542 33.12 1.65 16.60
N ALA A 543 34.41 1.95 16.83
CA ALA A 543 35.07 1.62 18.08
C ALA A 543 34.49 2.44 19.26
N PHE A 544 34.14 3.71 19.07
CA PHE A 544 33.57 4.55 20.13
C PHE A 544 32.10 4.22 20.46
N THR A 545 31.28 3.94 19.45
CA THR A 545 29.82 3.70 19.56
C THR A 545 29.45 2.27 19.97
N ASN A 546 30.42 1.42 20.31
CA ASN A 546 30.23 0.01 20.66
C ASN A 546 29.56 -0.85 19.55
N GLN A 547 29.63 -0.42 18.28
CA GLN A 547 29.07 -1.16 17.15
C GLN A 547 30.08 -2.16 16.54
N PHE A 548 30.83 -2.87 17.40
CA PHE A 548 31.86 -3.83 16.97
C PHE A 548 31.31 -5.01 16.16
N TYR A 549 30.00 -5.27 16.21
CA TYR A 549 29.35 -6.30 15.39
C TYR A 549 29.44 -6.02 13.88
N LEU A 550 29.74 -4.79 13.46
CA LEU A 550 29.93 -4.43 12.04
C LEU A 550 31.38 -4.68 11.54
N LEU A 551 32.37 -4.90 12.43
CA LEU A 551 33.77 -5.09 12.03
C LEU A 551 34.05 -6.24 11.05
N PRO A 552 33.37 -7.41 11.10
CA PRO A 552 33.63 -8.48 10.14
C PRO A 552 33.30 -8.08 8.71
N GLN A 553 32.34 -7.16 8.52
CA GLN A 553 32.03 -6.66 7.19
C GLN A 553 33.23 -5.88 6.63
N PHE A 554 34.01 -5.21 7.48
CA PHE A 554 35.27 -4.52 7.14
C PHE A 554 36.49 -5.44 6.96
N ARG A 555 36.37 -6.75 7.21
CA ARG A 555 37.50 -7.70 7.10
C ARG A 555 38.14 -7.75 5.71
N PRO A 556 37.39 -7.88 4.60
CA PRO A 556 37.99 -7.91 3.26
C PRO A 556 38.81 -6.64 2.99
N LEU A 557 38.30 -5.51 3.46
CA LEU A 557 38.90 -4.19 3.26
C LEU A 557 40.22 -4.03 4.03
N LEU A 558 40.24 -4.45 5.31
CA LEU A 558 41.45 -4.47 6.12
C LEU A 558 42.50 -5.42 5.52
N ILE A 559 42.07 -6.55 4.94
CA ILE A 559 42.95 -7.49 4.25
C ILE A 559 43.50 -6.87 2.96
N SER A 560 42.69 -6.20 2.14
CA SER A 560 43.15 -5.53 0.91
C SER A 560 44.09 -4.36 1.20
N LEU A 561 43.79 -3.52 2.20
CA LEU A 561 44.68 -2.46 2.66
C LEU A 561 46.02 -3.03 3.15
N GLY A 562 45.95 -4.14 3.89
CA GLY A 562 47.11 -4.85 4.37
C GLY A 562 47.93 -5.56 3.28
N GLY A 563 47.27 -6.07 2.24
CA GLY A 563 47.91 -6.63 1.06
C GLY A 563 48.65 -5.55 0.27
N ALA A 564 48.01 -4.40 0.07
CA ALA A 564 48.61 -3.27 -0.65
C ALA A 564 49.78 -2.62 0.11
N ALA A 565 49.70 -2.52 1.44
CA ALA A 565 50.83 -2.08 2.27
C ALA A 565 52.04 -3.03 2.15
N ARG A 566 51.77 -4.34 2.16
CA ARG A 566 52.80 -5.39 2.01
C ARG A 566 53.42 -5.41 0.62
N SER A 567 52.64 -5.28 -0.45
CA SER A 567 53.15 -5.24 -1.83
C SER A 567 53.97 -3.96 -2.12
N GLY A 568 53.69 -2.86 -1.42
CA GLY A 568 54.44 -1.62 -1.52
C GLY A 568 55.73 -1.54 -0.68
N GLY A 569 56.03 -2.55 0.15
CA GLY A 569 57.19 -2.55 1.05
C GLY A 569 57.16 -1.46 2.12
N LYS A 570 55.99 -0.88 2.40
CA LYS A 570 55.81 0.26 3.31
C LYS A 570 55.20 -0.21 4.63
N SER A 571 55.89 0.04 5.75
CA SER A 571 55.33 -0.17 7.10
C SER A 571 54.11 0.75 7.32
N LEU A 572 53.20 0.35 8.23
CA LEU A 572 52.11 1.23 8.71
C LEU A 572 52.67 2.55 9.28
N ASP A 573 53.96 2.59 9.60
CA ASP A 573 54.65 3.80 9.99
C ASP A 573 54.80 4.88 8.90
N SER A 574 54.50 4.54 7.66
CA SER A 574 54.45 5.48 6.54
C SER A 574 53.06 6.12 6.34
N LEU A 575 52.05 5.71 7.11
CA LEU A 575 50.71 6.28 7.05
C LEU A 575 50.68 7.73 7.56
N PRO A 576 49.74 8.57 7.06
CA PRO A 576 49.50 9.89 7.60
C PRO A 576 49.29 9.87 9.11
N LEU A 577 49.83 10.88 9.80
CA LEU A 577 49.92 10.93 11.26
C LEU A 577 48.54 10.82 11.97
N LEU A 578 47.49 11.35 11.33
CA LEU A 578 46.11 11.26 11.79
C LEU A 578 45.57 9.82 11.73
N LEU A 579 45.80 9.12 10.62
CA LEU A 579 45.40 7.73 10.42
C LEU A 579 46.10 6.80 11.41
N ARG A 580 47.39 7.07 11.64
CA ARG A 580 48.21 6.39 12.63
C ARG A 580 47.67 6.59 14.05
N GLY A 581 47.20 7.79 14.39
CA GLY A 581 46.54 8.09 15.66
C GLY A 581 45.24 7.30 15.84
N GLN A 582 44.35 7.33 14.86
CA GLN A 582 43.06 6.64 14.91
C GLN A 582 43.19 5.12 14.97
N LEU A 583 44.11 4.53 14.17
CA LEU A 583 44.42 3.10 14.27
C LEU A 583 45.00 2.73 15.64
N ARG A 584 45.82 3.60 16.25
CA ARG A 584 46.31 3.39 17.62
C ARG A 584 45.16 3.39 18.63
N GLU A 585 44.21 4.30 18.49
CA GLU A 585 43.04 4.37 19.37
C GLU A 585 42.12 3.15 19.22
N VAL A 586 41.91 2.65 18.00
CA VAL A 586 41.16 1.41 17.75
C VAL A 586 41.86 0.21 18.39
N VAL A 587 43.18 0.08 18.21
CA VAL A 587 43.98 -0.99 18.84
C VAL A 587 43.97 -0.87 20.36
N ALA A 588 44.10 0.34 20.90
CA ALA A 588 44.05 0.60 22.34
C ALA A 588 42.67 0.28 22.93
N ALA A 589 41.59 0.67 22.27
CA ALA A 589 40.22 0.36 22.70
C ALA A 589 39.94 -1.15 22.63
N ALA A 590 40.34 -1.82 21.54
CA ALA A 590 40.23 -3.27 21.40
C ALA A 590 41.02 -4.01 22.49
N SER A 591 42.23 -3.52 22.83
CA SER A 591 43.10 -4.14 23.83
C SER A 591 42.59 -4.08 25.27
N THR A 592 41.69 -3.13 25.57
CA THR A 592 41.20 -2.86 26.92
C THR A 592 39.76 -3.31 27.16
N ARG A 593 38.94 -3.46 26.11
CA ARG A 593 37.50 -3.80 26.21
C ARG A 593 37.17 -5.29 26.15
N TRP A 594 38.14 -6.15 25.85
CA TRP A 594 37.96 -7.61 25.84
C TRP A 594 37.33 -8.13 27.13
N ASP A 595 37.77 -7.62 28.29
CA ASP A 595 37.35 -8.17 29.58
C ASP A 595 35.96 -7.71 30.04
N THR A 596 35.43 -6.60 29.51
CA THR A 596 34.09 -6.11 29.87
C THR A 596 32.95 -6.91 29.23
N VAL A 597 33.23 -7.68 28.17
CA VAL A 597 32.22 -8.49 27.45
C VAL A 597 32.02 -9.86 28.11
N ARG A 598 32.92 -10.27 29.01
CA ARG A 598 32.91 -11.59 29.67
C ARG A 598 32.16 -11.63 31.01
N ASP A 599 31.56 -10.52 31.45
CA ASP A 599 30.80 -10.46 32.70
C ASP A 599 29.51 -11.29 32.59
N PRO A 600 29.38 -12.45 33.27
CA PRO A 600 28.24 -13.34 33.14
C PRO A 600 26.93 -12.75 33.69
N ASP A 601 27.01 -11.68 34.49
CA ASP A 601 25.87 -11.08 35.18
C ASP A 601 25.13 -10.01 34.37
N ALA A 602 25.53 -9.73 33.11
CA ALA A 602 24.81 -8.88 32.16
C ALA A 602 23.53 -9.55 31.62
N SER A 603 22.65 -9.96 32.54
CA SER A 603 21.40 -10.70 32.29
C SER A 603 20.22 -9.84 31.79
N THR A 604 20.42 -8.55 31.49
CA THR A 604 19.35 -7.64 31.08
C THR A 604 19.20 -7.43 29.57
N CYS A 605 19.97 -8.12 28.72
CA CYS A 605 19.83 -8.05 27.26
C CYS A 605 19.47 -9.43 26.66
N GLN A 606 18.26 -9.92 26.92
CA GLN A 606 17.72 -11.16 26.33
C GLN A 606 16.60 -10.88 25.32
N GLU A 607 16.84 -10.14 24.23
CA GLU A 607 15.90 -10.12 23.08
C GLU A 607 16.63 -9.95 21.74
N SER A 608 17.48 -10.90 21.34
CA SER A 608 17.69 -11.24 19.92
C SER A 608 18.60 -12.48 19.76
N PRO A 609 18.12 -13.60 19.18
CA PRO A 609 18.94 -14.79 18.96
C PRO A 609 20.01 -14.62 17.86
N VAL A 610 20.05 -13.48 17.16
CA VAL A 610 21.12 -13.16 16.18
C VAL A 610 22.31 -12.45 16.85
N ALA A 611 22.12 -11.85 18.03
CA ALA A 611 23.17 -11.12 18.75
C ALA A 611 24.11 -12.04 19.57
N SER A 612 23.67 -13.24 19.97
CA SER A 612 24.44 -14.10 20.88
C SER A 612 25.56 -14.91 20.20
N GLN A 613 25.53 -15.08 18.87
CA GLN A 613 26.62 -15.70 18.10
C GLN A 613 27.55 -14.68 17.42
N ALA A 614 27.18 -13.40 17.42
CA ALA A 614 27.92 -12.30 16.79
C ALA A 614 28.43 -11.25 17.78
N ALA A 615 28.56 -11.60 19.08
CA ALA A 615 29.40 -10.86 20.00
C ALA A 615 30.87 -11.08 19.60
N LEU A 616 31.25 -10.39 18.52
CA LEU A 616 32.54 -10.53 17.88
C LEU A 616 33.61 -9.87 18.72
N ASP A 617 34.43 -10.77 19.23
CA ASP A 617 35.71 -10.66 19.88
C ASP A 617 36.52 -9.39 19.50
N PRO A 618 36.67 -8.40 20.41
CA PRO A 618 37.62 -7.29 20.29
C PRO A 618 39.04 -7.71 19.90
N ARG A 619 39.46 -8.94 20.20
CA ARG A 619 40.75 -9.50 19.78
C ARG A 619 40.81 -9.75 18.27
N PHE A 620 39.70 -9.90 17.54
CA PHE A 620 39.75 -9.98 16.08
C PHE A 620 40.34 -8.71 15.46
N ALA A 621 39.91 -7.53 15.92
CA ALA A 621 40.43 -6.25 15.43
C ALA A 621 41.93 -6.13 15.71
N PHE A 622 42.33 -6.49 16.94
CA PHE A 622 43.73 -6.51 17.34
C PHE A 622 44.55 -7.49 16.50
N ASP A 623 44.08 -8.72 16.30
CA ASP A 623 44.76 -9.79 15.56
C ASP A 623 44.96 -9.41 14.10
N GLN A 624 43.99 -8.72 13.48
CA GLN A 624 44.17 -8.20 12.12
C GLN A 624 45.28 -7.15 12.08
N VAL A 625 45.27 -6.15 12.97
CA VAL A 625 46.33 -5.12 12.97
C VAL A 625 47.69 -5.72 13.32
N TYR A 626 47.74 -6.66 14.27
CA TYR A 626 48.95 -7.39 14.64
C TYR A 626 49.49 -8.25 13.49
N ALA A 627 48.63 -8.91 12.72
CA ALA A 627 49.04 -9.68 11.53
C ALA A 627 49.55 -8.78 10.39
N LEU A 628 49.18 -7.50 10.38
CA LEU A 628 49.65 -6.51 9.40
C LEU A 628 50.98 -5.88 9.79
N ASP A 629 51.10 -5.40 11.03
CA ASP A 629 52.31 -4.79 11.56
C ASP A 629 52.39 -5.03 13.09
N PRO A 630 53.11 -6.10 13.51
CA PRO A 630 53.24 -6.45 14.92
C PRO A 630 53.88 -5.32 15.74
N GLY A 631 54.84 -4.59 15.17
CA GLY A 631 55.54 -3.51 15.85
C GLY A 631 54.59 -2.35 16.17
N PHE A 632 53.77 -1.97 15.20
CA PHE A 632 52.74 -0.94 15.38
C PHE A 632 51.67 -1.35 16.40
N ALA A 633 51.11 -2.57 16.28
CA ALA A 633 50.12 -3.08 17.21
C ALA A 633 50.66 -3.12 18.65
N LYS A 634 51.89 -3.61 18.84
CA LYS A 634 52.59 -3.64 20.13
C LYS A 634 52.89 -2.25 20.69
N ALA A 635 53.11 -1.26 19.84
CA ALA A 635 53.35 0.13 20.25
C ALA A 635 52.06 0.88 20.62
N ALA A 636 50.93 0.48 20.03
CA ALA A 636 49.62 1.09 20.24
C ALA A 636 48.93 0.68 21.55
N ILE A 637 49.35 -0.43 22.16
CA ILE A 637 48.76 -0.92 23.42
C ILE A 637 49.01 0.09 24.54
N SER A 638 47.92 0.56 25.13
CA SER A 638 47.96 1.42 26.31
C SER A 638 48.03 0.56 27.57
N TRP A 639 49.04 0.81 28.40
CA TRP A 639 49.24 0.08 29.64
C TRP A 639 48.84 0.90 30.89
N SER A 640 48.42 2.16 30.73
CA SER A 640 48.42 3.16 31.81
C SER A 640 47.18 3.18 32.71
N ALA A 641 45.99 2.87 32.21
CA ALA A 641 44.73 3.02 32.96
C ALA A 641 44.05 1.68 33.30
N ASN A 642 43.95 0.77 32.33
CA ASN A 642 43.48 -0.60 32.52
C ASN A 642 44.52 -1.56 31.94
N PRO A 643 44.92 -2.62 32.68
CA PRO A 643 45.74 -3.68 32.12
C PRO A 643 45.11 -4.22 30.83
N PRO A 644 45.89 -4.41 29.75
CA PRO A 644 45.37 -5.11 28.58
C PRO A 644 45.06 -6.57 28.94
N CYS A 645 44.15 -7.18 28.18
CA CYS A 645 43.80 -8.60 28.35
C CYS A 645 45.04 -9.51 28.35
N THR A 646 45.02 -10.58 29.14
CA THR A 646 46.08 -11.62 29.25
C THR A 646 46.60 -12.16 27.93
N TYR A 647 45.74 -12.33 26.91
CA TYR A 647 46.15 -12.69 25.55
C TYR A 647 47.22 -11.74 24.98
N ILE A 648 47.07 -10.44 25.25
CA ILE A 648 48.01 -9.42 24.78
C ILE A 648 49.37 -9.55 25.48
N TRP A 649 49.40 -9.96 26.75
CA TRP A 649 50.64 -10.20 27.47
C TRP A 649 51.48 -11.32 26.82
N ALA A 650 50.82 -12.36 26.30
CA ALA A 650 51.48 -13.47 25.62
C ALA A 650 52.20 -13.06 24.31
N LEU A 651 51.85 -11.90 23.74
CA LEU A 651 52.44 -11.39 22.50
C LEU A 651 53.78 -10.69 22.70
N PHE A 652 54.13 -10.34 23.94
CA PHE A 652 55.40 -9.70 24.27
C PHE A 652 56.40 -10.72 24.81
N ASP A 653 57.67 -10.50 24.52
CA ASP A 653 58.74 -11.20 25.24
C ASP A 653 59.14 -10.44 26.53
N ALA A 654 59.91 -11.10 27.40
CA ALA A 654 60.31 -10.51 28.67
C ALA A 654 61.12 -9.20 28.53
N ASN A 655 61.89 -9.05 27.44
CA ASN A 655 62.69 -7.83 27.21
C ASN A 655 61.81 -6.67 26.74
N GLU A 656 60.84 -6.93 25.86
CA GLU A 656 59.84 -5.96 25.44
C GLU A 656 59.01 -5.49 26.66
N MET A 657 58.63 -6.42 27.54
CA MET A 657 57.89 -6.14 28.76
C MET A 657 58.67 -5.25 29.74
N ALA A 658 59.98 -5.49 29.90
CA ALA A 658 60.84 -4.68 30.77
C ALA A 658 60.80 -3.18 30.44
N SER A 659 60.62 -2.84 29.16
CA SER A 659 60.58 -1.45 28.68
C SER A 659 59.20 -0.80 28.75
N LYS A 660 58.12 -1.60 28.85
CA LYS A 660 56.73 -1.15 28.67
C LYS A 660 55.89 -1.19 29.93
N VAL A 661 56.20 -2.10 30.86
CA VAL A 661 55.38 -2.35 32.06
C VAL A 661 56.14 -1.95 33.31
N LYS A 662 55.49 -1.19 34.19
CA LYS A 662 56.02 -0.89 35.54
C LYS A 662 55.51 -1.94 36.53
N PRO A 663 56.22 -2.19 37.65
CA PRO A 663 55.80 -3.15 38.66
C PRO A 663 54.34 -2.95 39.12
N ASP A 664 53.93 -1.70 39.38
CA ASP A 664 52.56 -1.39 39.83
C ASP A 664 51.49 -1.75 38.79
N MET A 665 51.81 -1.73 37.50
CA MET A 665 50.88 -2.09 36.42
C MET A 665 50.74 -3.61 36.33
N ALA A 666 51.84 -4.34 36.48
CA ALA A 666 51.83 -5.81 36.57
C ALA A 666 51.05 -6.29 37.80
N ILE A 667 51.22 -5.64 38.96
CA ILE A 667 50.44 -5.92 40.17
C ILE A 667 48.94 -5.73 39.91
N ARG A 668 48.54 -4.63 39.27
CA ARG A 668 47.13 -4.39 38.91
C ARG A 668 46.58 -5.45 37.96
N ALA A 669 47.36 -5.86 36.96
CA ALA A 669 46.97 -6.91 36.01
C ALA A 669 46.74 -8.25 36.71
N LEU A 670 47.67 -8.65 37.57
CA LEU A 670 47.57 -9.88 38.36
C LEU A 670 46.39 -9.83 39.32
N HIS A 671 46.16 -8.70 40.01
CA HIS A 671 44.97 -8.53 40.86
C HIS A 671 43.67 -8.63 40.06
N GLN A 672 43.61 -8.10 38.83
CA GLN A 672 42.45 -8.26 37.97
C GLN A 672 42.25 -9.71 37.54
N ALA A 673 43.32 -10.43 37.18
CA ALA A 673 43.25 -11.85 36.83
C ALA A 673 42.72 -12.70 38.01
N ILE A 674 43.17 -12.40 39.25
CA ILE A 674 42.68 -13.06 40.48
C ILE A 674 41.21 -12.73 40.76
N ASN A 675 40.79 -11.48 40.57
CA ASN A 675 39.46 -11.03 40.98
C ASN A 675 38.35 -11.40 40.00
N ARG A 676 38.67 -11.75 38.76
CA ARG A 676 37.68 -12.03 37.70
C ARG A 676 37.39 -13.52 37.49
N ASP A 677 37.82 -14.41 38.38
CA ASP A 677 37.74 -15.88 38.19
C ASP A 677 38.29 -16.36 36.83
N CYS A 678 39.17 -15.57 36.18
CA CYS A 678 39.65 -15.81 34.82
C CYS A 678 40.62 -17.00 34.69
N GLY A 679 40.78 -17.79 35.75
CA GLY A 679 41.57 -19.01 35.78
C GLY A 679 43.05 -18.78 36.10
N GLN A 680 43.66 -19.79 36.72
CA GLN A 680 45.07 -19.87 37.06
C GLN A 680 46.00 -19.59 35.85
N GLU A 681 45.55 -19.92 34.63
CA GLU A 681 46.32 -19.78 33.39
C GLU A 681 46.64 -18.32 33.03
N ASP A 682 45.69 -17.41 33.25
CA ASP A 682 45.87 -15.98 32.94
C ASP A 682 46.92 -15.35 33.87
N PHE A 683 46.89 -15.73 35.16
CA PHE A 683 47.87 -15.31 36.15
C PHE A 683 49.28 -15.84 35.82
N VAL A 684 49.38 -17.13 35.47
CA VAL A 684 50.62 -17.77 35.03
C VAL A 684 51.18 -17.08 33.80
N THR A 685 50.34 -16.84 32.79
CA THR A 685 50.74 -16.20 31.53
C THR A 685 51.31 -14.81 31.77
N ILE A 686 50.68 -14.00 32.63
CA ILE A 686 51.21 -12.67 32.98
C ILE A 686 52.58 -12.80 33.66
N LEU A 687 52.72 -13.69 34.65
CA LEU A 687 53.97 -13.87 35.39
C LEU A 687 55.14 -14.38 34.53
N GLU A 688 54.88 -15.33 33.64
CA GLU A 688 55.90 -15.88 32.74
C GLU A 688 56.51 -14.81 31.84
N ARG A 689 55.72 -13.80 31.46
CA ARG A 689 56.12 -12.71 30.56
C ARG A 689 56.82 -11.56 31.27
N LEU A 690 56.78 -11.50 32.60
CA LEU A 690 57.52 -10.50 33.36
C LEU A 690 59.02 -10.82 33.38
N PRO A 691 59.89 -9.79 33.34
CA PRO A 691 61.32 -9.96 33.61
C PRO A 691 61.53 -10.60 34.99
N ALA A 692 62.51 -11.50 35.12
CA ALA A 692 62.76 -12.24 36.37
C ALA A 692 62.90 -11.33 37.60
N GLN A 693 63.57 -10.18 37.45
CA GLN A 693 63.75 -9.21 38.54
C GLN A 693 62.43 -8.55 38.96
N MET A 694 61.55 -8.25 38.00
CA MET A 694 60.22 -7.66 38.25
C MET A 694 59.25 -8.70 38.79
N ARG A 695 59.34 -9.95 38.32
CA ARG A 695 58.50 -11.07 38.78
C ARG A 695 58.57 -11.23 40.29
N ARG A 696 59.77 -11.24 40.87
CA ARG A 696 59.98 -11.36 42.32
C ARG A 696 59.34 -10.22 43.10
N GLU A 697 59.57 -8.98 42.66
CA GLU A 697 59.02 -7.78 43.31
C GLU A 697 57.49 -7.74 43.25
N VAL A 698 56.93 -7.98 42.06
CA VAL A 698 55.48 -7.98 41.80
C VAL A 698 54.81 -9.09 42.60
N LEU A 699 55.40 -10.29 42.60
CA LEU A 699 54.87 -11.44 43.31
C LEU A 699 54.83 -11.19 44.82
N ALA A 700 55.91 -10.70 45.42
CA ALA A 700 55.95 -10.35 46.84
C ALA A 700 54.85 -9.34 47.22
N ARG A 701 54.62 -8.32 46.37
CA ARG A 701 53.61 -7.29 46.62
C ARG A 701 52.17 -7.76 46.37
N VAL A 702 51.96 -8.69 45.45
CA VAL A 702 50.64 -9.33 45.23
C VAL A 702 50.29 -10.25 46.40
N LEU A 703 51.24 -11.10 46.82
CA LEU A 703 51.07 -12.01 47.96
C LEU A 703 50.76 -11.26 49.25
N ALA A 704 51.51 -10.19 49.55
CA ALA A 704 51.30 -9.36 50.74
C ALA A 704 49.88 -8.73 50.82
N ASN A 705 49.20 -8.57 49.68
CA ASN A 705 47.85 -7.99 49.60
C ASN A 705 46.73 -9.04 49.48
N ALA A 706 47.05 -10.32 49.28
CA ALA A 706 46.08 -11.37 48.96
C ALA A 706 45.49 -12.09 50.19
N ARG A 707 45.21 -11.35 51.28
CA ARG A 707 44.66 -11.89 52.53
C ARG A 707 43.36 -12.69 52.27
N GLY A 708 43.46 -14.03 52.30
CA GLY A 708 42.33 -14.96 52.22
C GLY A 708 42.02 -15.60 50.86
N LYS A 709 42.80 -15.36 49.79
CA LYS A 709 42.62 -16.02 48.47
C LYS A 709 43.77 -16.99 48.12
N SER A 710 44.29 -17.72 49.11
CA SER A 710 45.64 -18.32 49.06
C SER A 710 45.78 -19.51 48.09
N LYS A 711 44.78 -20.40 47.99
CA LYS A 711 45.01 -21.74 47.39
C LYS A 711 45.28 -21.76 45.89
N ALA A 712 44.50 -21.02 45.10
CA ALA A 712 44.70 -20.94 43.64
C ALA A 712 45.91 -20.09 43.26
N LEU A 713 46.19 -19.05 44.06
CA LEU A 713 47.32 -18.17 43.86
C LEU A 713 48.65 -18.90 44.11
N LEU A 714 48.76 -19.63 45.22
CA LEU A 714 49.96 -20.40 45.57
C LEU A 714 50.25 -21.50 44.55
N ALA A 715 49.22 -22.18 44.03
CA ALA A 715 49.37 -23.17 42.95
C ALA A 715 49.89 -22.56 41.65
N ALA A 716 49.43 -21.36 41.29
CA ALA A 716 49.89 -20.63 40.11
C ALA A 716 51.37 -20.19 40.23
N VAL A 717 51.77 -19.77 41.44
CA VAL A 717 53.13 -19.32 41.74
C VAL A 717 54.12 -20.47 41.71
N ALA A 718 53.75 -21.61 42.30
CA ALA A 718 54.54 -22.83 42.28
C ALA A 718 54.83 -23.33 40.85
N GLN A 719 53.93 -23.06 39.91
CA GLN A 719 54.07 -23.45 38.52
C GLN A 719 55.10 -22.61 37.73
N VAL A 720 55.29 -21.33 38.08
CA VAL A 720 56.13 -20.40 37.32
C VAL A 720 57.54 -20.26 37.88
N ASP A 721 57.71 -20.36 39.20
CA ASP A 721 58.98 -20.07 39.85
C ASP A 721 59.13 -20.84 41.18
N GLY A 722 59.62 -22.09 41.08
CA GLY A 722 59.77 -22.99 42.23
C GLY A 722 60.68 -22.44 43.34
N GLU A 723 61.65 -21.58 43.01
CA GLU A 723 62.53 -20.93 44.00
C GLU A 723 61.82 -19.81 44.79
N CYS A 724 60.82 -19.14 44.20
CA CYS A 724 60.06 -18.10 44.90
C CYS A 724 59.01 -18.66 45.85
N CYS A 725 58.55 -19.89 45.64
CA CYS A 725 57.65 -20.58 46.57
C CYS A 725 58.31 -20.74 47.94
N GLU A 726 59.59 -21.10 48.03
CA GLU A 726 60.28 -21.24 49.32
C GLU A 726 60.32 -19.94 50.15
N MET A 727 60.34 -18.77 49.51
CA MET A 727 60.26 -17.48 50.21
C MET A 727 58.83 -17.16 50.68
N ALA A 728 57.82 -17.39 49.83
CA ALA A 728 56.43 -17.11 50.17
C ALA A 728 55.92 -18.02 51.30
N VAL A 729 56.31 -19.30 51.26
CA VAL A 729 55.96 -20.28 52.29
C VAL A 729 56.60 -19.93 53.64
N ASN A 730 57.83 -19.39 53.68
CA ASN A 730 58.48 -19.04 54.95
C ASN A 730 57.90 -17.78 55.63
N GLU A 731 57.40 -16.78 54.88
CA GLU A 731 56.75 -15.59 55.47
C GLU A 731 55.28 -15.84 55.85
N ASP A 732 54.53 -16.66 55.11
CA ASP A 732 53.13 -16.97 55.42
C ASP A 732 52.96 -18.07 56.47
N VAL A 733 53.86 -19.05 56.57
CA VAL A 733 53.79 -20.09 57.63
C VAL A 733 53.90 -19.46 59.02
N GLN A 734 54.66 -18.38 59.20
CA GLN A 734 54.70 -17.63 60.47
C GLN A 734 53.40 -16.86 60.77
N SER A 735 52.60 -16.48 59.76
CA SER A 735 51.34 -15.75 59.96
C SER A 735 50.10 -16.67 60.03
N LEU A 736 50.20 -17.87 59.45
CA LEU A 736 49.19 -18.93 59.48
C LEU A 736 49.24 -19.74 60.79
N GLU A 737 50.41 -19.91 61.40
CA GLU A 737 50.54 -20.48 62.76
C GLU A 737 49.82 -19.65 63.84
N GLU A 738 49.55 -18.36 63.60
CA GLU A 738 48.80 -17.50 64.53
C GLU A 738 47.26 -17.57 64.34
N ASN A 739 46.74 -18.20 63.27
CA ASN A 739 45.31 -18.15 62.91
C ASN A 739 44.58 -19.51 62.83
N ASP A 740 45.19 -20.62 63.26
CA ASP A 740 44.55 -21.96 63.39
C ASP A 740 43.77 -22.42 62.12
N ASP A 741 44.38 -22.32 60.94
CA ASP A 741 43.79 -22.77 59.67
C ASP A 741 44.48 -24.06 59.17
N GLU A 742 44.21 -25.20 59.84
CA GLU A 742 44.83 -26.52 59.60
C GLU A 742 44.76 -26.98 58.12
N ALA A 743 43.76 -26.53 57.36
CA ALA A 743 43.57 -26.93 55.96
C ALA A 743 44.56 -26.29 54.96
N CYS A 744 45.23 -25.19 55.34
CA CYS A 744 46.27 -24.57 54.51
C CYS A 744 47.65 -25.18 54.75
N ILE A 745 47.92 -25.67 55.96
CA ILE A 745 49.22 -26.23 56.36
C ILE A 745 49.48 -27.57 55.66
N ASP A 746 48.47 -28.43 55.52
CA ASP A 746 48.56 -29.73 54.85
C ASP A 746 48.77 -29.66 53.33
N LEU A 747 48.61 -28.48 52.71
CA LEU A 747 48.85 -28.29 51.27
C LEU A 747 50.20 -27.62 50.98
N LEU A 748 50.85 -27.08 52.02
CA LEU A 748 52.13 -26.37 51.97
C LEU A 748 53.31 -27.30 52.31
N LEU A 749 53.07 -28.36 53.09
CA LEU A 749 53.94 -29.54 53.21
C LEU A 749 53.81 -30.45 51.99
#